data_AF-A0AAD5XVQ6-F1
#
_entry.id   AF-A0AAD5XVQ6-F1
#
_cell.length_a   1.000
_cell.length_b   1.000
_cell.length_c   1.000
_cell.angle_alpha   90.00
_cell.angle_beta   90.00
_cell.angle_gamma   90.00
#
_symmetry.space_group_name_H-M   'P 1'
#
loop_
_entity.id
_entity.type
_entity.pdbx_description
1 polymer ?
#
loop_
_entity_poly.entity_id
_entity_poly.type
_entity_poly.pdbx_seq_one_letter_code
_entity_poly.pdbx_strand_id
1 'polypeptide(L)'
;MLKSLTPLGGIIAFISSATHSPVLASCSLSILAYYFTKKLIHKSKDAFVKRSIMGKDLLKTDHPIIQEGLSQYLASLLSLFSMLFLGFADDIIDIRWRVKIWLPFLASIPMLMVYLVTFGLMRTTVKVPPFLRGLVGRGQSLVLALSILGNNIFKILTTFDPEREAHFNSFFFLLPFVGVTCGYLRHNWYPATVFGGDTYAYFAGMLFAVVSIQGHFSLTVLLFMTPQIFNFLYSCPQIFRFIECPRHRMPTYNSKTDKLEPSKVSINNAGKFGIAMIKVLDALFLVDLEIDPKTGKLEKCNNLTLINFVLIKSKNKTLSEEECCSRLLKIQSLVSLFLFFVKLSIATYWVYSEIVKMKKQILTTEDLNNFNACSAKSELMDFLHLLNNSIKNKKLSDLKVSDSSTLIHLKNLFKTLKDEIKNFKPVENGKSRFGNPSFRLWFEKVEELLFNQNLLSFLSLGDSQRDEVNSYLLDSFGNKQRIDYGTGHELNFLCFLFCLYKLNIFTKNKENIEVEMEVIFENLVFSVFWNGYINLMRELQKVYWLEPAGSHGVWGLDDFHFLPFLFGSGQIVDHKHLKPKSVRDKEILEQFSNNYIYFDCVKFINETKSVGLGWHSPMLNDISGVKSWKKVNEGMFKMFEAEVLSKLPIMQHLKFGSLIHFRGTDFPEDVVLNNEHVHAFGQEFPTCCGMRIPSSIAANAKGTDNIAKPLPFD
;
A
#
# COMPACT_ATOMS: atom_id res chain seq x y z
N MET A 1 -31.79 7.83 33.19
CA MET A 1 -30.44 7.43 33.68
C MET A 1 -30.47 6.80 35.08
N LEU A 2 -31.40 7.19 35.98
CA LEU A 2 -31.50 6.60 37.33
C LEU A 2 -32.11 5.18 37.44
N LYS A 3 -32.96 4.74 36.49
CA LYS A 3 -33.57 3.38 36.54
C LYS A 3 -32.61 2.22 36.21
N SER A 4 -31.38 2.50 35.76
CA SER A 4 -30.36 1.48 35.46
C SER A 4 -29.29 1.31 36.55
N LEU A 5 -29.36 2.10 37.62
CA LEU A 5 -28.41 2.07 38.75
C LEU A 5 -28.85 1.14 39.88
N THR A 6 -30.12 0.74 39.93
CA THR A 6 -30.68 -0.12 40.98
C THR A 6 -30.15 -1.57 41.00
N PRO A 7 -29.88 -2.25 39.87
CA PRO A 7 -29.26 -3.57 39.89
C PRO A 7 -27.77 -3.51 40.23
N LEU A 8 -27.09 -2.44 39.78
CA LEU A 8 -25.66 -2.24 39.96
C LEU A 8 -25.33 -1.94 41.43
N GLY A 9 -26.16 -1.11 42.09
CA GLY A 9 -26.06 -0.85 43.52
C GLY A 9 -26.32 -2.10 44.37
N GLY A 10 -27.26 -2.96 43.96
CA GLY A 10 -27.55 -4.23 44.62
C GLY A 10 -26.39 -5.22 44.55
N ILE A 11 -25.71 -5.32 43.41
CA ILE A 11 -24.56 -6.23 43.26
C ILE A 11 -23.31 -5.67 43.97
N ILE A 12 -23.09 -4.35 43.96
CA ILE A 12 -21.99 -3.72 44.71
C ILE A 12 -22.21 -3.90 46.23
N ALA A 13 -23.44 -3.75 46.72
CA ALA A 13 -23.79 -4.04 48.12
C ALA A 13 -23.67 -5.53 48.46
N PHE A 14 -23.97 -6.43 47.50
CA PHE A 14 -23.79 -7.87 47.68
C PHE A 14 -22.31 -8.26 47.72
N ILE A 15 -21.47 -7.67 46.85
CA ILE A 15 -20.00 -7.83 46.87
C ILE A 15 -19.41 -7.31 48.18
N SER A 16 -19.90 -6.18 48.71
CA SER A 16 -19.45 -5.68 50.01
C SER A 16 -19.94 -6.51 51.19
N SER A 17 -21.03 -7.29 51.03
CA SER A 17 -21.53 -8.25 52.02
C SER A 17 -20.88 -9.64 51.93
N ALA A 18 -20.27 -9.97 50.78
CA ALA A 18 -19.65 -11.27 50.49
C ALA A 18 -18.21 -11.37 51.03
N THR A 19 -17.90 -10.70 52.13
CA THR A 19 -16.57 -10.63 52.77
C THR A 19 -16.03 -11.98 53.23
N HIS A 20 -16.87 -13.02 53.30
CA HIS A 20 -16.48 -14.34 53.83
C HIS A 20 -16.32 -15.45 52.78
N SER A 21 -16.62 -15.21 51.50
CA SER A 21 -16.43 -16.22 50.44
C SER A 21 -15.93 -15.61 49.13
N PRO A 22 -14.64 -15.80 48.79
CA PRO A 22 -14.05 -15.35 47.53
C PRO A 22 -14.78 -15.87 46.28
N VAL A 23 -15.40 -17.05 46.39
CA VAL A 23 -16.16 -17.68 45.30
C VAL A 23 -17.44 -16.90 44.99
N LEU A 24 -18.20 -16.50 46.02
CA LEU A 24 -19.43 -15.72 45.85
C LEU A 24 -19.15 -14.32 45.28
N ALA A 25 -18.06 -13.67 45.73
CA ALA A 25 -17.60 -12.40 45.16
C ALA A 25 -17.24 -12.54 43.67
N SER A 26 -16.52 -13.61 43.31
CA SER A 26 -16.14 -13.91 41.92
C SER A 26 -17.35 -14.20 41.01
N CYS A 27 -18.31 -15.01 41.49
CA CYS A 27 -19.56 -15.26 40.76
C CYS A 27 -20.37 -13.97 40.53
N SER A 28 -20.45 -13.11 41.55
CA SER A 28 -21.17 -11.83 41.48
C SER A 28 -20.52 -10.85 40.50
N LEU A 29 -19.20 -10.73 40.54
CA LEU A 29 -18.43 -9.93 39.58
C LEU A 29 -18.56 -10.47 38.15
N SER A 30 -18.60 -11.80 37.97
CA SER A 30 -18.78 -12.43 36.67
C SER A 30 -20.17 -12.15 36.06
N ILE A 31 -21.23 -12.20 36.88
CA ILE A 31 -22.58 -11.84 36.44
C ILE A 31 -22.65 -10.35 36.06
N LEU A 32 -22.01 -9.48 36.84
CA LEU A 32 -21.96 -8.05 36.55
C LEU A 32 -21.17 -7.76 35.26
N ALA A 33 -20.04 -8.44 35.05
CA ALA A 33 -19.25 -8.37 33.84
C ALA A 33 -20.03 -8.85 32.60
N TYR A 34 -20.81 -9.93 32.72
CA TYR A 34 -21.71 -10.39 31.65
C TYR A 34 -22.72 -9.32 31.27
N TYR A 35 -23.43 -8.76 32.26
CA TYR A 35 -24.47 -7.76 32.02
C TYR A 35 -23.90 -6.47 31.41
N PHE A 36 -22.73 -6.04 31.90
CA PHE A 36 -22.03 -4.87 31.38
C PHE A 36 -21.57 -5.11 29.94
N THR A 37 -20.90 -6.24 29.67
CA THR A 37 -20.43 -6.62 28.32
C THR A 37 -21.58 -6.70 27.33
N LYS A 38 -22.69 -7.38 27.67
CA LYS A 38 -23.88 -7.48 26.82
C LYS A 38 -24.43 -6.10 26.43
N LYS A 39 -24.51 -5.19 27.39
CA LYS A 39 -25.02 -3.84 27.18
C LYS A 39 -24.04 -2.97 26.38
N LEU A 40 -22.74 -3.14 26.59
CA LEU A 40 -21.69 -2.39 25.92
C LEU A 40 -21.60 -2.77 24.44
N ILE A 41 -21.63 -4.07 24.12
CA ILE A 41 -21.65 -4.61 22.74
C ILE A 41 -22.83 -4.02 21.94
N HIS A 42 -24.02 -4.00 22.54
CA HIS A 42 -25.21 -3.48 21.86
C HIS A 42 -25.12 -1.98 21.64
N LYS A 43 -24.60 -1.23 22.62
CA LYS A 43 -24.49 0.24 22.56
C LYS A 43 -23.30 0.72 21.72
N SER A 44 -22.26 -0.10 21.56
CA SER A 44 -21.10 0.20 20.72
C SER A 44 -21.37 -0.05 19.24
N LYS A 45 -22.33 -0.91 18.88
CA LYS A 45 -22.65 -1.27 17.49
C LYS A 45 -22.80 -0.04 16.59
N ASP A 46 -23.63 0.93 17.00
CA ASP A 46 -23.88 2.12 16.20
C ASP A 46 -22.64 3.02 16.04
N ALA A 47 -21.74 3.01 17.03
CA ALA A 47 -20.50 3.78 16.98
C ALA A 47 -19.47 3.17 16.02
N PHE A 48 -19.40 1.83 15.95
CA PHE A 48 -18.53 1.12 15.00
C PHE A 48 -19.05 1.22 13.57
N VAL A 49 -20.37 1.07 13.37
CA VAL A 49 -21.04 1.27 12.08
C VAL A 49 -20.85 2.70 11.54
N LYS A 50 -20.95 3.72 12.41
CA LYS A 50 -20.69 5.13 12.02
C LYS A 50 -19.24 5.41 11.61
N ARG A 51 -18.30 4.54 11.97
CA ARG A 51 -16.87 4.67 11.64
C ARG A 51 -16.43 3.72 10.52
N SER A 52 -17.39 3.07 9.84
CA SER A 52 -17.13 2.11 8.76
C SER A 52 -16.37 0.84 9.18
N ILE A 53 -16.29 0.52 10.48
CA ILE A 53 -15.67 -0.72 10.98
C ILE A 53 -16.74 -1.82 11.01
N MET A 54 -17.13 -2.28 9.83
CA MET A 54 -18.27 -3.17 9.65
C MET A 54 -18.13 -4.09 8.44
N GLY A 55 -18.50 -5.36 8.64
CA GLY A 55 -18.58 -6.37 7.59
C GLY A 55 -20.02 -6.65 7.20
N LYS A 56 -20.24 -6.99 5.94
CA LYS A 56 -21.52 -7.56 5.50
C LYS A 56 -21.44 -9.07 5.61
N ASP A 57 -22.44 -9.66 6.25
CA ASP A 57 -22.59 -11.11 6.23
C ASP A 57 -23.02 -11.54 4.82
N LEU A 58 -22.04 -11.98 4.02
CA LEU A 58 -22.25 -12.38 2.62
C LEU A 58 -23.06 -13.68 2.50
N LEU A 59 -23.20 -14.44 3.60
CA LEU A 59 -23.94 -15.70 3.63
C LEU A 59 -25.43 -15.51 3.93
N LYS A 60 -25.89 -14.27 4.13
CA LYS A 60 -27.30 -13.92 4.33
C LYS A 60 -27.79 -13.01 3.22
N THR A 61 -28.97 -13.30 2.70
CA THR A 61 -29.66 -12.54 1.63
C THR A 61 -29.84 -11.06 1.95
N ASP A 62 -29.99 -10.75 3.24
CA ASP A 62 -30.30 -9.40 3.71
C ASP A 62 -29.02 -8.58 3.95
N HIS A 63 -27.85 -9.20 3.75
CA HIS A 63 -26.51 -8.67 3.99
C HIS A 63 -26.42 -7.81 5.26
N PRO A 64 -26.82 -8.36 6.43
CA PRO A 64 -26.84 -7.60 7.65
C PRO A 64 -25.44 -7.09 7.98
N ILE A 65 -25.38 -5.82 8.34
CA ILE A 65 -24.15 -5.14 8.73
C ILE A 65 -23.77 -5.58 10.15
N ILE A 66 -22.60 -6.22 10.28
CA ILE A 66 -22.04 -6.72 11.53
C ILE A 66 -20.82 -5.87 11.89
N GLN A 67 -20.67 -5.54 13.17
CA GLN A 67 -19.48 -4.82 13.66
C GLN A 67 -18.24 -5.73 13.59
N GLU A 68 -17.12 -5.19 13.09
CA GLU A 68 -15.82 -5.88 13.08
C GLU A 68 -14.85 -5.26 14.11
N GLY A 69 -13.70 -5.89 14.36
CA GLY A 69 -12.63 -5.35 15.23
C GLY A 69 -12.81 -5.51 16.74
N LEU A 70 -14.03 -5.73 17.27
CA LEU A 70 -14.25 -5.91 18.71
C LEU A 70 -13.50 -7.11 19.32
N SER A 71 -13.39 -8.20 18.56
CA SER A 71 -12.67 -9.41 18.98
C SER A 71 -11.19 -9.13 19.27
N GLN A 72 -10.57 -8.24 18.50
CA GLN A 72 -9.17 -7.83 18.69
C GLN A 72 -8.99 -7.10 20.02
N TYR A 73 -9.87 -6.16 20.36
CA TYR A 73 -9.80 -5.46 21.65
C TYR A 73 -10.04 -6.39 22.84
N LEU A 74 -11.01 -7.30 22.73
CA LEU A 74 -11.31 -8.26 23.79
C LEU A 74 -10.14 -9.24 24.00
N ALA A 75 -9.52 -9.72 22.93
CA ALA A 75 -8.33 -10.55 23.01
C ALA A 75 -7.15 -9.79 23.64
N SER A 76 -6.96 -8.51 23.30
CA SER A 76 -5.91 -7.66 23.90
C SER A 76 -6.10 -7.52 25.39
N LEU A 77 -7.32 -7.19 25.82
CA LEU A 77 -7.65 -7.07 27.23
C LEU A 77 -7.50 -8.40 27.97
N LEU A 78 -7.92 -9.51 27.36
CA LEU A 78 -7.77 -10.83 27.96
C LEU A 78 -6.29 -11.21 28.15
N SER A 79 -5.44 -10.94 27.15
CA SER A 79 -3.99 -11.16 27.25
C SER A 79 -3.34 -10.27 28.32
N LEU A 80 -3.74 -9.00 28.40
CA LEU A 80 -3.27 -8.06 29.43
C LEU A 80 -3.67 -8.50 30.84
N PHE A 81 -4.95 -8.84 31.06
CA PHE A 81 -5.43 -9.27 32.37
C PHE A 81 -4.85 -10.62 32.80
N SER A 82 -4.70 -11.56 31.86
CA SER A 82 -4.04 -12.85 32.13
C SER A 82 -2.60 -12.63 32.59
N MET A 83 -1.86 -11.74 31.92
CA MET A 83 -0.48 -11.44 32.29
C MET A 83 -0.39 -10.68 33.62
N LEU A 84 -1.30 -9.74 33.87
CA LEU A 84 -1.38 -9.01 35.15
C LEU A 84 -1.61 -9.99 36.32
N PHE A 85 -2.55 -10.92 36.17
CA PHE A 85 -2.83 -11.94 37.16
C PHE A 85 -1.62 -12.86 37.39
N LEU A 86 -0.99 -13.34 36.33
CA LEU A 86 0.19 -14.20 36.44
C LEU A 86 1.40 -13.49 37.08
N GLY A 87 1.57 -12.19 36.82
CA GLY A 87 2.60 -11.39 37.49
C GLY A 87 2.32 -11.23 38.99
N PHE A 88 1.06 -11.03 39.36
CA PHE A 88 0.66 -11.01 40.78
C PHE A 88 0.86 -12.37 41.46
N ALA A 89 0.52 -13.46 40.77
CA ALA A 89 0.78 -14.81 41.27
C ALA A 89 2.29 -15.06 41.46
N ASP A 90 3.14 -14.53 40.57
CA ASP A 90 4.60 -14.63 40.68
C ASP A 90 5.12 -13.88 41.92
N ASP A 91 4.62 -12.67 42.17
CA ASP A 91 4.97 -11.89 43.37
C ASP A 91 4.59 -12.59 44.69
N ILE A 92 3.51 -13.40 44.69
CA ILE A 92 3.07 -14.16 45.89
C ILE A 92 3.82 -15.49 46.03
N ILE A 93 3.99 -16.23 44.93
CA ILE A 93 4.39 -17.65 44.95
C ILE A 93 5.90 -17.81 44.70
N ASP A 94 6.60 -16.78 44.23
CA ASP A 94 8.00 -16.81 43.78
C ASP A 94 8.24 -17.96 42.78
N ILE A 95 7.64 -17.84 41.60
CA ILE A 95 7.60 -18.92 40.61
C ILE A 95 9.02 -19.21 40.08
N ARG A 96 9.33 -20.49 39.84
CA ARG A 96 10.63 -20.89 39.29
C ARG A 96 10.86 -20.28 37.90
N TRP A 97 12.06 -19.74 37.67
CA TRP A 97 12.45 -19.05 36.42
C TRP A 97 12.12 -19.81 35.12
N ARG A 98 12.24 -21.14 35.12
CA ARG A 98 11.92 -22.00 33.97
C ARG A 98 10.46 -21.95 33.56
N VAL A 99 9.55 -21.70 34.50
CA VAL A 99 8.11 -21.51 34.23
C VAL A 99 7.84 -20.07 33.80
N LYS A 100 8.55 -19.09 34.38
CA LYS A 100 8.44 -17.67 33.99
C LYS A 100 8.64 -17.41 32.50
N ILE A 101 9.43 -18.25 31.81
CA ILE A 101 9.63 -18.19 30.35
C ILE A 101 8.34 -18.47 29.56
N TRP A 102 7.52 -19.41 30.03
CA TRP A 102 6.34 -19.90 29.32
C TRP A 102 5.06 -19.13 29.63
N LEU A 103 4.93 -18.58 30.85
CA LEU A 103 3.73 -17.84 31.28
C LEU A 103 3.24 -16.83 30.24
N PRO A 104 4.11 -16.05 29.59
CA PRO A 104 3.61 -14.99 28.73
C PRO A 104 3.31 -15.46 27.32
N PHE A 105 3.87 -16.61 26.90
CA PHE A 105 3.44 -17.30 25.68
C PHE A 105 1.98 -17.73 25.84
N LEU A 106 1.65 -18.34 26.99
CA LEU A 106 0.28 -18.73 27.34
C LEU A 106 -0.66 -17.52 27.40
N ALA A 107 -0.22 -16.44 28.07
CA ALA A 107 -1.01 -15.21 28.16
C ALA A 107 -1.21 -14.52 26.79
N SER A 108 -0.33 -14.72 25.80
CA SER A 108 -0.49 -14.16 24.45
C SER A 108 -1.35 -14.99 23.49
N ILE A 109 -1.76 -16.21 23.85
CA ILE A 109 -2.56 -17.09 22.98
C ILE A 109 -3.86 -16.42 22.48
N PRO A 110 -4.67 -15.74 23.32
CA PRO A 110 -5.90 -15.08 22.84
C PRO A 110 -5.63 -14.10 21.69
N MET A 111 -4.57 -13.29 21.85
CA MET A 111 -4.13 -12.36 20.82
C MET A 111 -3.63 -13.06 19.57
N LEU A 112 -2.85 -14.13 19.72
CA LEU A 112 -2.34 -14.91 18.59
C LEU A 112 -3.47 -15.54 17.79
N MET A 113 -4.48 -16.10 18.46
CA MET A 113 -5.64 -16.72 17.82
C MET A 113 -6.47 -15.71 17.03
N VAL A 114 -6.78 -14.55 17.61
CA VAL A 114 -7.52 -13.51 16.88
C VAL A 114 -6.69 -12.96 15.72
N TYR A 115 -5.38 -12.78 15.89
CA TYR A 115 -4.51 -12.35 14.80
C TYR A 115 -4.48 -13.36 13.64
N LEU A 116 -4.39 -14.66 13.95
CA LEU A 116 -4.45 -15.74 12.95
C LEU A 116 -5.79 -15.76 12.21
N VAL A 117 -6.91 -15.60 12.92
CA VAL A 117 -8.25 -15.59 12.32
C VAL A 117 -8.48 -14.33 11.48
N THR A 118 -7.92 -13.18 11.89
CA THR A 118 -8.13 -11.91 11.18
C THR A 118 -7.22 -11.74 9.96
N PHE A 119 -5.95 -12.18 10.03
CA PHE A 119 -4.93 -11.86 9.03
C PHE A 119 -4.31 -13.09 8.33
N GLY A 120 -4.72 -14.31 8.67
CA GLY A 120 -4.20 -15.56 8.10
C GLY A 120 -2.79 -15.95 8.56
N LEU A 121 -2.41 -17.21 8.32
CA LEU A 121 -1.12 -17.81 8.74
C LEU A 121 0.13 -17.16 8.12
N MET A 122 -0.01 -16.33 7.08
CA MET A 122 1.12 -15.83 6.27
C MET A 122 1.71 -14.50 6.74
N ARG A 123 1.16 -13.85 7.78
CA ARG A 123 1.65 -12.56 8.33
C ARG A 123 2.19 -12.64 9.77
N THR A 124 2.67 -13.80 10.22
CA THR A 124 3.21 -13.94 11.58
C THR A 124 4.67 -13.47 11.67
N THR A 125 4.88 -12.15 11.59
CA THR A 125 6.17 -11.51 11.91
C THR A 125 6.23 -11.15 13.39
N VAL A 126 5.82 -12.07 14.28
CA VAL A 126 5.88 -11.84 15.73
C VAL A 126 7.19 -12.41 16.27
N LYS A 127 8.20 -11.56 16.38
CA LYS A 127 9.40 -11.82 17.19
C LYS A 127 9.61 -10.63 18.11
N VAL A 128 8.79 -10.50 19.16
CA VAL A 128 9.20 -9.75 20.36
C VAL A 128 9.57 -10.79 21.40
N PRO A 129 10.87 -11.03 21.67
CA PRO A 129 11.27 -12.13 22.53
C PRO A 129 10.76 -11.95 23.96
N PRO A 130 10.01 -12.93 24.49
CA PRO A 130 9.46 -12.97 25.85
C PRO A 130 10.44 -12.68 27.01
N PHE A 131 11.74 -12.82 26.79
CA PHE A 131 12.76 -12.76 27.84
C PHE A 131 13.29 -11.35 28.16
N LEU A 132 12.85 -10.30 27.45
CA LEU A 132 13.24 -8.90 27.70
C LEU A 132 12.50 -8.25 28.90
N ARG A 133 11.70 -9.01 29.65
CA ARG A 133 10.70 -8.50 30.61
C ARG A 133 11.26 -8.06 31.96
N GLY A 134 12.41 -8.58 32.38
CA GLY A 134 13.01 -8.24 33.69
C GLY A 134 13.71 -6.88 33.74
N LEU A 135 13.57 -6.03 32.72
CA LEU A 135 14.47 -4.91 32.45
C LEU A 135 13.81 -3.59 32.10
N VAL A 136 12.49 -3.53 32.24
CA VAL A 136 11.80 -2.26 32.13
C VAL A 136 11.90 -1.56 33.48
N GLY A 137 12.92 -0.73 33.64
CA GLY A 137 12.92 0.28 34.70
C GLY A 137 11.61 1.06 34.60
N ARG A 138 11.00 1.37 35.75
CA ARG A 138 9.63 1.88 35.79
C ARG A 138 9.48 3.20 35.03
N GLY A 139 10.50 4.06 35.06
CA GLY A 139 10.59 5.24 34.19
C GLY A 139 10.91 4.93 32.72
N GLN A 140 11.63 3.84 32.43
CA GLN A 140 11.94 3.42 31.05
C GLN A 140 10.67 2.99 30.30
N SER A 141 9.70 2.37 30.99
CA SER A 141 8.39 2.08 30.40
C SER A 141 7.66 3.33 29.92
N LEU A 142 7.77 4.43 30.68
CA LEU A 142 7.17 5.70 30.30
C LEU A 142 7.86 6.28 29.07
N VAL A 143 9.19 6.31 29.05
CA VAL A 143 9.97 6.77 27.88
C VAL A 143 9.64 5.94 26.64
N LEU A 144 9.52 4.62 26.78
CA LEU A 144 9.16 3.72 25.70
C LEU A 144 7.73 3.99 25.20
N ALA A 145 6.75 4.13 26.10
CA ALA A 145 5.37 4.45 25.75
C ALA A 145 5.26 5.80 25.01
N LEU A 146 5.97 6.83 25.48
CA LEU A 146 6.04 8.14 24.82
C LEU A 146 6.71 8.07 23.45
N SER A 147 7.78 7.27 23.31
CA SER A 147 8.47 7.07 22.02
C SER A 147 7.55 6.37 21.00
N ILE A 148 6.78 5.38 21.44
CA ILE A 148 5.80 4.69 20.59
C ILE A 148 4.67 5.65 20.21
N LEU A 149 4.15 6.45 21.16
CA LEU A 149 3.14 7.47 20.87
C LEU A 149 3.65 8.50 19.85
N GLY A 150 4.88 8.99 19.99
CA GLY A 150 5.50 9.89 19.02
C GLY A 150 5.59 9.27 17.62
N ASN A 151 6.01 8.01 17.53
CA ASN A 151 6.00 7.27 16.26
C ASN A 151 4.59 7.12 15.67
N ASN A 152 3.59 6.85 16.50
CA ASN A 152 2.22 6.69 16.02
C ASN A 152 1.63 8.01 15.54
N ILE A 153 1.90 9.12 16.22
CA ILE A 153 1.53 10.47 15.76
C ILE A 153 2.16 10.73 14.39
N PHE A 154 3.47 10.51 14.25
CA PHE A 154 4.16 10.69 12.97
C PHE A 154 3.52 9.85 11.86
N LYS A 155 3.24 8.56 12.12
CA LYS A 155 2.62 7.66 11.15
C LYS A 155 1.19 8.05 10.79
N ILE A 156 0.39 8.50 11.76
CA ILE A 156 -0.97 9.01 11.50
C ILE A 156 -0.95 10.27 10.64
N LEU A 157 0.08 11.10 10.77
CA LEU A 157 0.24 12.33 9.98
C LEU A 157 0.80 12.08 8.57
N THR A 158 1.47 10.95 8.35
CA THR A 158 2.21 10.67 7.10
C THR A 158 1.64 9.53 6.26
N THR A 159 0.67 8.77 6.77
CA THR A 159 0.15 7.56 6.13
C THR A 159 -1.37 7.64 5.95
N PHE A 160 -1.88 6.97 4.91
CA PHE A 160 -3.32 6.88 4.59
C PHE A 160 -3.91 5.53 5.08
N ASP A 161 -5.25 5.39 5.08
CA ASP A 161 -5.94 4.17 5.52
C ASP A 161 -5.56 2.98 4.62
N PRO A 162 -5.27 1.76 5.15
CA PRO A 162 -5.58 1.19 6.48
C PRO A 162 -4.47 1.25 7.57
N GLU A 163 -3.23 1.61 7.24
CA GLU A 163 -2.13 1.67 8.24
C GLU A 163 -2.41 2.68 9.35
N ARG A 164 -3.08 3.78 9.01
CA ARG A 164 -3.47 4.84 9.93
C ARG A 164 -4.37 4.33 11.06
N GLU A 165 -5.32 3.44 10.75
CA GLU A 165 -6.26 2.88 11.73
C GLU A 165 -5.54 1.99 12.75
N ALA A 166 -4.58 1.18 12.30
CA ALA A 166 -3.76 0.33 13.18
C ALA A 166 -2.96 1.17 14.20
N HIS A 167 -2.42 2.32 13.78
CA HIS A 167 -1.76 3.25 14.68
C HIS A 167 -2.74 3.93 15.65
N PHE A 168 -3.93 4.32 15.22
CA PHE A 168 -4.96 4.84 16.13
C PHE A 168 -5.36 3.82 17.20
N ASN A 169 -5.48 2.54 16.83
CA ASN A 169 -5.87 1.48 17.76
C ASN A 169 -4.91 1.32 18.94
N SER A 170 -3.62 1.59 18.72
CA SER A 170 -2.62 1.54 19.80
C SER A 170 -2.80 2.64 20.87
N PHE A 171 -3.43 3.78 20.55
CA PHE A 171 -3.63 4.88 21.51
C PHE A 171 -4.57 4.47 22.65
N PHE A 172 -5.57 3.62 22.37
CA PHE A 172 -6.51 3.13 23.37
C PHE A 172 -5.83 2.40 24.53
N PHE A 173 -4.66 1.81 24.29
CA PHE A 173 -3.87 1.12 25.31
C PHE A 173 -2.75 2.00 25.87
N LEU A 174 -2.06 2.77 25.01
CA LEU A 174 -0.90 3.56 25.42
C LEU A 174 -1.26 4.78 26.26
N LEU A 175 -2.34 5.51 25.95
CA LEU A 175 -2.70 6.71 26.72
C LEU A 175 -3.09 6.39 28.18
N PRO A 176 -3.96 5.40 28.45
CA PRO A 176 -4.24 4.99 29.84
C PRO A 176 -2.99 4.48 30.55
N PHE A 177 -2.13 3.71 29.85
CA PHE A 177 -0.88 3.22 30.41
C PHE A 177 0.04 4.37 30.85
N VAL A 178 0.23 5.39 29.99
CA VAL A 178 1.00 6.60 30.34
C VAL A 178 0.43 7.28 31.58
N GLY A 179 -0.90 7.47 31.64
CA GLY A 179 -1.55 8.08 32.81
C GLY A 179 -1.31 7.31 34.11
N VAL A 180 -1.50 5.99 34.09
CA VAL A 180 -1.28 5.12 35.26
C VAL A 180 0.20 5.09 35.66
N THR A 181 1.11 4.95 34.69
CA THR A 181 2.56 4.94 34.95
C THR A 181 3.05 6.27 35.51
N CYS A 182 2.54 7.42 35.04
CA CYS A 182 2.86 8.72 35.61
C CYS A 182 2.41 8.83 37.08
N GLY A 183 1.20 8.38 37.40
CA GLY A 183 0.71 8.34 38.79
C GLY A 183 1.55 7.41 39.67
N TYR A 184 1.87 6.22 39.17
CA TYR A 184 2.72 5.25 39.85
C TYR A 184 4.14 5.79 40.10
N LEU A 185 4.75 6.44 39.10
CA LEU A 185 6.08 7.02 39.22
C LEU A 185 6.16 8.11 40.29
N ARG A 186 5.08 8.84 40.57
CA ARG A 186 5.07 9.83 41.66
C ARG A 186 5.38 9.20 43.03
N HIS A 187 5.00 7.95 43.24
CA HIS A 187 5.25 7.21 44.49
C HIS A 187 6.49 6.33 44.43
N ASN A 188 6.91 5.97 43.22
CA ASN A 188 8.08 5.11 43.02
C ASN A 188 9.38 5.89 42.72
N TRP A 189 9.29 7.16 42.33
CA TRP A 189 10.47 7.99 42.13
C TRP A 189 11.29 8.11 43.41
N TYR A 190 12.59 8.36 43.28
CA TYR A 190 13.47 8.48 44.43
C TYR A 190 13.02 9.62 45.36
N PRO A 191 12.90 9.39 46.68
CA PRO A 191 13.00 8.10 47.39
C PRO A 191 11.72 7.26 47.25
N ALA A 192 11.87 5.99 46.84
CA ALA A 192 10.73 5.12 46.51
C ALA A 192 9.91 4.72 47.75
N THR A 193 8.58 4.94 47.69
CA THR A 193 7.63 4.52 48.75
C THR A 193 6.90 3.22 48.42
N VAL A 194 6.77 2.90 47.13
CA VAL A 194 6.06 1.71 46.64
C VAL A 194 6.89 1.02 45.55
N PHE A 195 6.95 -0.32 45.61
CA PHE A 195 7.53 -1.16 44.56
C PHE A 195 6.44 -1.83 43.73
N GLY A 196 6.65 -1.91 42.42
CA GLY A 196 5.68 -2.48 41.46
C GLY A 196 5.85 -3.98 41.22
N GLY A 197 6.91 -4.58 41.78
CA GLY A 197 7.18 -6.02 41.67
C GLY A 197 7.34 -6.54 40.25
N ASP A 198 7.22 -7.85 40.11
CA ASP A 198 7.16 -8.54 38.83
C ASP A 198 5.81 -8.24 38.13
N THR A 199 4.73 -8.01 38.89
CA THR A 199 3.40 -7.64 38.37
C THR A 199 3.47 -6.50 37.35
N TYR A 200 4.13 -5.39 37.71
CA TYR A 200 4.26 -4.23 36.82
C TYR A 200 5.07 -4.57 35.56
N ALA A 201 6.18 -5.29 35.72
CA ALA A 201 7.08 -5.64 34.62
C ALA A 201 6.39 -6.55 33.59
N TYR A 202 5.62 -7.53 34.07
CA TYR A 202 4.81 -8.41 33.24
C TYR A 202 3.71 -7.62 32.50
N PHE A 203 2.98 -6.76 33.20
CA PHE A 203 1.93 -5.93 32.60
C PHE A 203 2.47 -5.00 31.52
N ALA A 204 3.53 -4.23 31.82
CA ALA A 204 4.15 -3.31 30.86
C ALA A 204 4.71 -4.05 29.63
N GLY A 205 5.40 -5.17 29.85
CA GLY A 205 5.94 -5.98 28.77
C GLY A 205 4.87 -6.56 27.84
N MET A 206 3.74 -7.03 28.39
CA MET A 206 2.62 -7.51 27.59
C MET A 206 1.92 -6.36 26.86
N LEU A 207 1.76 -5.20 27.47
CA LEU A 207 1.17 -4.03 26.80
C LEU A 207 1.95 -3.64 25.55
N PHE A 208 3.27 -3.54 25.62
CA PHE A 208 4.10 -3.24 24.45
C PHE A 208 4.03 -4.34 23.38
N ALA A 209 3.94 -5.61 23.79
CA ALA A 209 3.73 -6.72 22.86
C ALA A 209 2.37 -6.60 22.14
N VAL A 210 1.29 -6.39 22.89
CA VAL A 210 -0.09 -6.27 22.36
C VAL A 210 -0.19 -5.11 21.37
N VAL A 211 0.23 -3.91 21.74
CA VAL A 211 0.10 -2.73 20.85
C VAL A 211 0.96 -2.86 19.61
N SER A 212 2.11 -3.53 19.70
CA SER A 212 3.00 -3.72 18.56
C SER A 212 2.53 -4.80 17.59
N ILE A 213 1.89 -5.86 18.10
CA ILE A 213 1.24 -6.89 17.30
C ILE A 213 0.01 -6.31 16.59
N GLN A 214 -0.85 -5.59 17.30
CA GLN A 214 -2.04 -4.97 16.70
C GLN A 214 -1.71 -3.86 15.71
N GLY A 215 -0.68 -3.08 16.01
CA GLY A 215 -0.26 -1.99 15.15
C GLY A 215 0.70 -2.39 14.02
N HIS A 216 1.05 -3.68 13.91
CA HIS A 216 2.04 -4.19 12.94
C HIS A 216 3.41 -3.48 12.99
N PHE A 217 3.80 -2.92 14.14
CA PHE A 217 5.05 -2.17 14.31
C PHE A 217 6.00 -2.81 15.33
N SER A 218 5.94 -4.13 15.51
CA SER A 218 6.83 -4.93 16.37
C SER A 218 8.31 -4.60 16.25
N LEU A 219 8.84 -4.42 15.02
CA LEU A 219 10.24 -4.02 14.82
C LEU A 219 10.54 -2.63 15.39
N THR A 220 9.59 -1.70 15.30
CA THR A 220 9.76 -0.35 15.85
C THR A 220 9.82 -0.38 17.37
N VAL A 221 8.98 -1.19 18.01
CA VAL A 221 9.05 -1.37 19.47
C VAL A 221 10.36 -2.02 19.88
N LEU A 222 10.84 -3.04 19.15
CA LEU A 222 12.14 -3.64 19.42
C LEU A 222 13.30 -2.64 19.29
N LEU A 223 13.25 -1.76 18.29
CA LEU A 223 14.24 -0.69 18.15
C LEU A 223 14.25 0.21 19.39
N PHE A 224 13.09 0.68 19.85
CA PHE A 224 13.02 1.45 21.09
C PHE A 224 13.40 0.64 22.35
N MET A 225 13.27 -0.69 22.33
CA MET A 225 13.72 -1.59 23.41
C MET A 225 15.22 -1.91 23.36
N THR A 226 16.02 -1.22 22.54
CA THR A 226 17.45 -1.48 22.38
C THR A 226 18.23 -1.50 23.70
N PRO A 227 18.02 -0.59 24.68
CA PRO A 227 18.71 -0.67 25.96
C PRO A 227 18.36 -1.94 26.78
N GLN A 228 17.10 -2.39 26.71
CA GLN A 228 16.65 -3.65 27.34
C GLN A 228 17.27 -4.87 26.64
N ILE A 229 17.32 -4.84 25.30
CA ILE A 229 17.96 -5.88 24.48
C ILE A 229 19.45 -5.96 24.80
N PHE A 230 20.13 -4.82 24.83
CA PHE A 230 21.54 -4.74 25.18
C PHE A 230 21.78 -5.30 26.59
N ASN A 231 21.01 -4.89 27.59
CA ASN A 231 21.17 -5.44 28.94
C ASN A 231 20.96 -6.96 28.95
N PHE A 232 19.93 -7.46 28.26
CA PHE A 232 19.68 -8.90 28.20
C PHE A 232 20.89 -9.64 27.60
N LEU A 233 21.36 -9.20 26.42
CA LEU A 233 22.51 -9.80 25.74
C LEU A 233 23.78 -9.72 26.60
N TYR A 234 24.01 -8.58 27.24
CA TYR A 234 25.12 -8.39 28.17
C TYR A 234 25.02 -9.32 29.39
N SER A 235 23.81 -9.57 29.89
CA SER A 235 23.53 -10.50 30.99
C SER A 235 23.56 -11.99 30.62
N CYS A 236 23.54 -12.35 29.33
CA CYS A 236 23.47 -13.74 28.86
C CYS A 236 24.51 -14.69 29.49
N PRO A 237 25.81 -14.32 29.63
CA PRO A 237 26.80 -15.19 30.25
C PRO A 237 26.41 -15.62 31.68
N GLN A 238 25.76 -14.73 32.43
CA GLN A 238 25.27 -15.02 33.78
C GLN A 238 23.91 -15.73 33.76
N ILE A 239 22.94 -15.27 32.95
CA ILE A 239 21.59 -15.85 32.90
C ILE A 239 21.63 -17.33 32.50
N PHE A 240 22.46 -17.67 31.52
CA PHE A 240 22.65 -19.06 31.07
C PHE A 240 23.67 -19.85 31.90
N ARG A 241 24.19 -19.26 32.98
CA ARG A 241 25.15 -19.88 33.92
C ARG A 241 26.46 -20.36 33.26
N PHE A 242 26.91 -19.68 32.19
CA PHE A 242 28.28 -19.86 31.68
C PHE A 242 29.33 -19.29 32.63
N ILE A 243 28.90 -18.34 33.46
CA ILE A 243 29.61 -17.72 34.57
C ILE A 243 28.70 -17.74 35.79
N GLU A 244 29.27 -17.68 36.99
CA GLU A 244 28.51 -17.56 38.22
C GLU A 244 27.50 -16.39 38.14
N CYS A 245 26.27 -16.68 38.56
CA CYS A 245 25.15 -15.75 38.52
C CYS A 245 24.57 -15.65 39.93
N PRO A 246 24.90 -14.58 40.67
CA PRO A 246 24.40 -14.42 42.03
C PRO A 246 22.89 -14.15 41.99
N ARG A 247 22.19 -14.49 43.08
CA ARG A 247 20.73 -14.30 43.19
C ARG A 247 20.33 -12.84 42.96
N HIS A 248 21.12 -11.91 43.51
CA HIS A 248 20.96 -10.48 43.29
C HIS A 248 22.15 -9.92 42.51
N ARG A 249 21.86 -9.19 41.45
CA ARG A 249 22.85 -8.55 40.56
C ARG A 249 22.79 -7.01 40.62
N MET A 250 22.15 -6.49 41.67
CA MET A 250 22.05 -5.05 41.93
C MET A 250 23.39 -4.50 42.41
N PRO A 251 23.68 -3.21 42.18
CA PRO A 251 24.83 -2.53 42.76
C PRO A 251 24.88 -2.64 44.28
N THR A 252 26.07 -2.56 44.85
CA THR A 252 26.27 -2.54 46.30
C THR A 252 26.10 -1.12 46.80
N TYR A 253 25.31 -0.92 47.85
CA TYR A 253 25.16 0.40 48.50
C TYR A 253 26.24 0.59 49.58
N ASN A 254 26.96 1.70 49.52
CA ASN A 254 27.96 2.07 50.51
C ASN A 254 27.39 3.12 51.48
N SER A 255 27.11 2.69 52.71
CA SER A 255 26.52 3.55 53.75
C SER A 255 27.39 4.72 54.19
N LYS A 256 28.71 4.68 53.92
CA LYS A 256 29.63 5.76 54.29
C LYS A 256 29.65 6.89 53.27
N THR A 257 29.40 6.58 52.00
CA THR A 257 29.47 7.54 50.90
C THR A 257 28.09 7.90 50.34
N ASP A 258 27.03 7.23 50.80
CA ASP A 258 25.65 7.35 50.31
C ASP A 258 25.55 7.14 48.78
N LYS A 259 26.34 6.19 48.27
CA LYS A 259 26.49 5.93 46.84
C LYS A 259 26.46 4.44 46.52
N LEU A 260 26.08 4.16 45.28
CA LEU A 260 26.10 2.84 44.66
C LEU A 260 27.47 2.55 44.05
N GLU A 261 27.98 1.35 44.29
CA GLU A 261 29.22 0.79 43.75
C GLU A 261 28.93 -0.45 42.89
N PRO A 262 29.71 -0.71 41.83
CA PRO A 262 29.58 -1.91 41.02
C PRO A 262 29.73 -3.17 41.87
N SER A 263 28.71 -4.00 41.86
CA SER A 263 28.76 -5.35 42.43
C SER A 263 29.63 -6.26 41.55
N LYS A 264 30.39 -7.17 42.17
CA LYS A 264 31.32 -8.09 41.49
C LYS A 264 30.98 -9.56 41.75
N VAL A 265 31.40 -10.43 40.85
CA VAL A 265 31.20 -11.89 40.88
C VAL A 265 32.50 -12.62 40.57
N SER A 266 32.70 -13.81 41.13
CA SER A 266 33.89 -14.62 40.86
C SER A 266 33.83 -15.30 39.49
N ILE A 267 34.97 -15.38 38.82
CA ILE A 267 35.15 -16.06 37.52
C ILE A 267 35.92 -17.39 37.69
N ASN A 268 36.35 -17.72 38.91
CA ASN A 268 37.23 -18.86 39.18
C ASN A 268 36.66 -20.21 38.71
N ASN A 269 35.33 -20.35 38.76
CA ASN A 269 34.63 -21.57 38.38
C ASN A 269 34.06 -21.54 36.94
N ALA A 270 34.40 -20.54 36.13
CA ALA A 270 33.87 -20.41 34.78
C ALA A 270 34.53 -21.41 33.81
N GLY A 271 33.73 -22.06 32.96
CA GLY A 271 34.24 -22.93 31.91
C GLY A 271 35.00 -22.15 30.82
N LYS A 272 35.74 -22.86 29.95
CA LYS A 272 36.52 -22.26 28.83
C LYS A 272 35.68 -21.31 27.96
N PHE A 273 34.43 -21.68 27.71
CA PHE A 273 33.48 -20.86 26.94
C PHE A 273 33.09 -19.58 27.66
N GLY A 274 32.77 -19.64 28.97
CA GLY A 274 32.46 -18.47 29.78
C GLY A 274 33.63 -17.49 29.87
N ILE A 275 34.86 -18.01 30.01
CA ILE A 275 36.09 -17.19 29.99
C ILE A 275 36.27 -16.52 28.63
N ALA A 276 36.03 -17.23 27.52
CA ALA A 276 36.09 -16.64 26.18
C ALA A 276 35.08 -15.49 26.02
N MET A 277 33.85 -15.67 26.49
CA MET A 277 32.82 -14.61 26.49
C MET A 277 33.29 -13.38 27.29
N ILE A 278 33.88 -13.57 28.47
CA ILE A 278 34.43 -12.45 29.26
C ILE A 278 35.55 -11.73 28.52
N LYS A 279 36.49 -12.46 27.91
CA LYS A 279 37.58 -11.85 27.13
C LYS A 279 37.06 -11.01 25.97
N VAL A 280 35.99 -11.46 25.30
CA VAL A 280 35.32 -10.67 24.26
C VAL A 280 34.70 -9.40 24.86
N LEU A 281 33.99 -9.52 25.98
CA LEU A 281 33.40 -8.35 26.64
C LEU A 281 34.44 -7.35 27.16
N ASP A 282 35.58 -7.84 27.64
CA ASP A 282 36.72 -7.03 28.07
C ASP A 282 37.39 -6.31 26.89
N ALA A 283 37.59 -7.01 25.76
CA ALA A 283 38.08 -6.40 24.52
C ALA A 283 37.15 -5.30 23.98
N LEU A 284 35.84 -5.40 24.25
CA LEU A 284 34.85 -4.37 23.95
C LEU A 284 34.75 -3.27 25.03
N PHE A 285 35.60 -3.32 26.06
CA PHE A 285 35.61 -2.44 27.23
C PHE A 285 34.28 -2.42 27.99
N LEU A 286 33.56 -3.55 28.02
CA LEU A 286 32.25 -3.67 28.67
C LEU A 286 32.34 -4.27 30.08
N VAL A 287 33.50 -4.75 30.52
CA VAL A 287 33.69 -5.42 31.81
C VAL A 287 34.85 -4.78 32.56
N ASP A 288 34.73 -4.71 33.88
CA ASP A 288 35.81 -4.36 34.81
C ASP A 288 36.34 -5.65 35.43
N LEU A 289 37.57 -6.03 35.08
CA LEU A 289 38.22 -7.27 35.53
C LEU A 289 39.19 -7.03 36.68
N GLU A 290 39.14 -7.89 37.69
CA GLU A 290 40.18 -8.01 38.70
C GLU A 290 41.02 -9.25 38.39
N ILE A 291 42.32 -9.01 38.21
CA ILE A 291 43.32 -10.03 37.95
C ILE A 291 44.12 -10.22 39.23
N ASP A 292 44.30 -11.46 39.66
CA ASP A 292 45.16 -11.77 40.80
C ASP A 292 46.61 -11.39 40.45
N PRO A 293 47.24 -10.44 41.17
CA PRO A 293 48.59 -9.97 40.87
C PRO A 293 49.67 -11.04 41.05
N LYS A 294 49.39 -12.14 41.77
CA LYS A 294 50.36 -13.24 42.00
C LYS A 294 50.27 -14.34 40.95
N THR A 295 49.08 -14.63 40.43
CA THR A 295 48.85 -15.77 39.52
C THR A 295 48.54 -15.37 38.08
N GLY A 296 48.25 -14.08 37.83
CA GLY A 296 47.84 -13.57 36.52
C GLY A 296 46.49 -14.12 36.05
N LYS A 297 45.73 -14.81 36.91
CA LYS A 297 44.42 -15.39 36.59
C LYS A 297 43.31 -14.37 36.84
N LEU A 298 42.27 -14.46 36.01
CA LEU A 298 41.04 -13.68 36.15
C LEU A 298 40.30 -14.15 37.41
N GLU A 299 40.13 -13.27 38.39
CA GLU A 299 39.52 -13.63 39.68
C GLU A 299 38.05 -13.20 39.76
N LYS A 300 37.78 -11.93 39.42
CA LYS A 300 36.43 -11.33 39.50
C LYS A 300 36.12 -10.43 38.32
N CYS A 301 34.85 -10.34 37.96
CA CYS A 301 34.30 -9.32 37.07
C CYS A 301 33.14 -8.59 37.75
N ASN A 302 32.77 -7.43 37.23
CA ASN A 302 31.50 -6.82 37.61
C ASN A 302 30.30 -7.70 37.20
N ASN A 303 29.18 -7.55 37.91
CA ASN A 303 27.92 -8.13 37.47
C ASN A 303 27.50 -7.57 36.11
N LEU A 304 27.13 -8.45 35.18
CA LEU A 304 26.85 -8.12 33.80
C LEU A 304 25.43 -7.57 33.63
N THR A 305 25.23 -6.34 34.11
CA THR A 305 23.97 -5.59 33.99
C THR A 305 24.27 -4.15 33.57
N LEU A 306 23.34 -3.53 32.85
CA LEU A 306 23.43 -2.15 32.38
C LEU A 306 23.60 -1.16 33.54
N ILE A 307 22.99 -1.44 34.70
CA ILE A 307 23.14 -0.61 35.91
C ILE A 307 24.60 -0.61 36.37
N ASN A 308 25.21 -1.78 36.51
CA ASN A 308 26.62 -1.90 36.88
C ASN A 308 27.55 -1.33 35.77
N PHE A 309 27.20 -1.50 34.49
CA PHE A 309 27.93 -0.90 33.38
C PHE A 309 27.94 0.64 33.44
N VAL A 310 26.81 1.28 33.71
CA VAL A 310 26.72 2.74 33.89
C VAL A 310 27.57 3.22 35.05
N LEU A 311 27.63 2.45 36.15
CA LEU A 311 28.53 2.74 37.26
C LEU A 311 30.00 2.64 36.84
N ILE A 312 30.41 1.57 36.16
CA ILE A 312 31.80 1.37 35.71
C ILE A 312 32.27 2.48 34.77
N LYS A 313 31.39 2.97 33.89
CA LYS A 313 31.69 4.07 32.97
C LYS A 313 31.59 5.45 33.61
N SER A 314 31.20 5.55 34.87
CA SER A 314 31.24 6.81 35.62
C SER A 314 32.65 7.12 36.11
N LYS A 315 33.03 8.41 36.17
CA LYS A 315 34.39 8.87 36.48
C LYS A 315 34.97 8.26 37.78
N ASN A 316 34.14 8.07 38.80
CA ASN A 316 34.56 7.58 40.12
C ASN A 316 34.03 6.17 40.42
N LYS A 317 33.53 5.44 39.41
CA LYS A 317 32.83 4.16 39.57
C LYS A 317 31.74 4.17 40.67
N THR A 318 31.14 5.33 40.94
CA THR A 318 30.17 5.56 42.02
C THR A 318 29.14 6.59 41.60
N LEU A 319 27.87 6.37 41.94
CA LEU A 319 26.75 7.30 41.70
C LEU A 319 25.72 7.21 42.81
N SER A 320 24.96 8.28 43.08
CA SER A 320 23.75 8.14 43.90
C SER A 320 22.69 7.32 43.16
N GLU A 321 21.71 6.77 43.89
CA GLU A 321 20.61 6.01 43.29
C GLU A 321 19.80 6.85 42.29
N GLU A 322 19.50 8.11 42.65
CA GLU A 322 18.80 9.05 41.78
C GLU A 322 19.60 9.35 40.51
N GLU A 323 20.91 9.62 40.62
CA GLU A 323 21.77 9.89 39.48
C GLU A 323 21.87 8.68 38.56
N CYS A 324 22.00 7.48 39.13
CA CYS A 324 22.06 6.24 38.37
C CYS A 324 20.75 6.02 37.59
N CYS A 325 19.60 6.19 38.24
CA CYS A 325 18.29 6.08 37.61
C CYS A 325 18.11 7.12 36.50
N SER A 326 18.42 8.39 36.78
CA SER A 326 18.35 9.50 35.82
C SER A 326 19.23 9.26 34.59
N ARG A 327 20.46 8.75 34.76
CA ARG A 327 21.35 8.41 33.63
C ARG A 327 20.80 7.28 32.77
N LEU A 328 20.22 6.24 33.37
CA LEU A 328 19.58 5.15 32.61
C LEU A 328 18.39 5.65 31.78
N LEU A 329 17.59 6.56 32.33
CA LEU A 329 16.46 7.18 31.60
C LEU A 329 16.94 8.11 30.48
N LYS A 330 18.02 8.85 30.71
CA LYS A 330 18.67 9.67 29.66
C LYS A 330 19.19 8.80 28.53
N ILE A 331 19.89 7.70 28.83
CA ILE A 331 20.35 6.73 27.82
C ILE A 331 19.15 6.20 27.02
N GLN A 332 18.07 5.77 27.70
CA GLN A 332 16.86 5.29 27.04
C GLN A 332 16.27 6.34 26.08
N SER A 333 16.15 7.58 26.55
CA SER A 333 15.55 8.68 25.78
C SER A 333 16.41 9.04 24.56
N LEU A 334 17.72 9.15 24.74
CA LEU A 334 18.67 9.48 23.66
C LEU A 334 18.73 8.38 22.60
N VAL A 335 18.79 7.11 23.01
CA VAL A 335 18.78 5.97 22.07
C VAL A 335 17.46 5.92 21.30
N SER A 336 16.33 6.12 21.98
CA SER A 336 15.00 6.11 21.33
C SER A 336 14.87 7.26 20.32
N LEU A 337 15.34 8.46 20.68
CA LEU A 337 15.34 9.62 19.79
C LEU A 337 16.25 9.42 18.58
N PHE A 338 17.48 8.95 18.79
CA PHE A 338 18.43 8.66 17.71
C PHE A 338 17.87 7.62 16.73
N LEU A 339 17.33 6.51 17.24
CA LEU A 339 16.76 5.46 16.40
C LEU A 339 15.48 5.93 15.68
N PHE A 340 14.70 6.82 16.28
CA PHE A 340 13.60 7.48 15.60
C PHE A 340 14.09 8.30 14.40
N PHE A 341 15.13 9.11 14.56
CA PHE A 341 15.73 9.87 13.44
C PHE A 341 16.31 8.97 12.35
N VAL A 342 17.06 7.92 12.71
CA VAL A 342 17.60 6.96 11.74
C VAL A 342 16.47 6.33 10.92
N LYS A 343 15.38 5.94 11.58
CA LYS A 343 14.19 5.41 10.92
C LYS A 343 13.56 6.43 9.96
N LEU A 344 13.45 7.71 10.36
CA LEU A 344 12.93 8.77 9.49
C LEU A 344 13.78 8.97 8.23
N SER A 345 15.10 9.01 8.38
CA SER A 345 16.02 9.20 7.25
C SER A 345 15.95 8.03 6.26
N ILE A 346 15.94 6.79 6.76
CA ILE A 346 15.83 5.60 5.92
C ILE A 346 14.46 5.52 5.24
N ALA A 347 13.38 5.82 5.97
CA ALA A 347 12.02 5.79 5.42
C ALA A 347 11.84 6.82 4.31
N THR A 348 12.38 8.03 4.47
CA THR A 348 12.32 9.07 3.43
C THR A 348 13.06 8.63 2.17
N TYR A 349 14.22 7.98 2.32
CA TYR A 349 14.99 7.44 1.19
C TYR A 349 14.28 6.27 0.48
N TRP A 350 13.70 5.34 1.24
CA TRP A 350 12.96 4.20 0.69
C TRP A 350 11.65 4.60 0.00
N VAL A 351 10.89 5.52 0.59
CA VAL A 351 9.68 6.07 -0.04
C VAL A 351 10.04 6.77 -1.35
N TYR A 352 11.14 7.52 -1.39
CA TYR A 352 11.60 8.16 -2.62
C TYR A 352 12.04 7.15 -3.69
N SER A 353 12.62 5.99 -3.31
CA SER A 353 13.03 4.97 -4.28
C SER A 353 11.86 4.09 -4.78
N GLU A 354 10.85 3.83 -3.95
CA GLU A 354 9.64 3.09 -4.37
C GLU A 354 8.72 3.91 -5.27
N ILE A 355 8.59 5.23 -5.04
CA ILE A 355 7.75 6.13 -5.85
C ILE A 355 8.23 6.20 -7.32
N VAL A 356 9.50 5.90 -7.59
CA VAL A 356 10.13 6.17 -8.90
C VAL A 356 9.90 5.04 -9.93
N LYS A 357 9.56 3.82 -9.52
CA LYS A 357 9.49 2.68 -10.46
C LYS A 357 8.05 2.42 -10.94
N MET A 358 7.84 2.47 -12.25
CA MET A 358 6.58 2.10 -12.90
C MET A 358 6.18 0.66 -12.56
N LYS A 359 5.02 0.48 -11.91
CA LYS A 359 4.51 -0.86 -11.52
C LYS A 359 3.00 -0.98 -11.73
N LYS A 360 2.52 -2.20 -11.93
CA LYS A 360 1.08 -2.51 -11.89
C LYS A 360 0.62 -2.44 -10.44
N GLN A 361 -0.47 -1.71 -10.19
CA GLN A 361 -1.00 -1.47 -8.84
C GLN A 361 -2.45 -1.95 -8.71
N ILE A 362 -3.18 -2.11 -9.82
CA ILE A 362 -4.54 -2.64 -9.81
C ILE A 362 -4.47 -4.13 -10.11
N LEU A 363 -4.57 -4.96 -9.08
CA LEU A 363 -4.49 -6.41 -9.22
C LEU A 363 -5.75 -7.12 -8.72
N THR A 364 -6.58 -6.44 -7.94
CA THR A 364 -7.84 -6.99 -7.41
C THR A 364 -9.02 -6.07 -7.71
N THR A 365 -10.23 -6.59 -7.57
CA THR A 365 -11.46 -5.77 -7.63
C THR A 365 -11.47 -4.70 -6.54
N GLU A 366 -10.84 -4.96 -5.40
CA GLU A 366 -10.69 -3.98 -4.32
C GLU A 366 -9.74 -2.85 -4.74
N ASP A 367 -8.59 -3.15 -5.34
CA ASP A 367 -7.67 -2.12 -5.87
C ASP A 367 -8.38 -1.27 -6.93
N LEU A 368 -9.21 -1.88 -7.78
CA LEU A 368 -9.97 -1.14 -8.78
C LEU A 368 -11.00 -0.20 -8.14
N ASN A 369 -11.69 -0.66 -7.09
CA ASN A 369 -12.62 0.20 -6.34
C ASN A 369 -11.88 1.36 -5.65
N ASN A 370 -10.69 1.10 -5.11
CA ASN A 370 -9.83 2.12 -4.52
C ASN A 370 -9.34 3.13 -5.57
N PHE A 371 -8.95 2.65 -6.76
CA PHE A 371 -8.60 3.51 -7.89
C PHE A 371 -9.79 4.37 -8.33
N ASN A 372 -10.99 3.78 -8.35
CA ASN A 372 -12.22 4.49 -8.69
C ASN A 372 -12.54 5.65 -7.73
N ALA A 373 -12.08 5.58 -6.48
CA ALA A 373 -12.21 6.63 -5.48
C ALA A 373 -10.97 7.56 -5.40
N CYS A 374 -9.91 7.28 -6.16
CA CYS A 374 -8.64 8.00 -6.09
C CYS A 374 -8.65 9.31 -6.89
N SER A 375 -7.87 10.30 -6.43
CA SER A 375 -7.70 11.58 -7.12
C SER A 375 -7.11 11.41 -8.53
N ALA A 376 -6.21 10.45 -8.75
CA ALA A 376 -5.59 10.22 -10.04
C ALA A 376 -6.61 9.94 -11.17
N LYS A 377 -7.68 9.19 -10.86
CA LYS A 377 -8.78 8.96 -11.81
C LYS A 377 -9.54 10.26 -12.10
N SER A 378 -9.86 11.03 -11.06
CA SER A 378 -10.56 12.32 -11.21
C SER A 378 -9.77 13.28 -12.09
N GLU A 379 -8.47 13.46 -11.80
CA GLU A 379 -7.61 14.36 -12.58
C GLU A 379 -7.50 13.93 -14.06
N LEU A 380 -7.43 12.63 -14.33
CA LEU A 380 -7.40 12.09 -15.69
C LEU A 380 -8.72 12.37 -16.44
N MET A 381 -9.86 12.22 -15.76
CA MET A 381 -11.17 12.53 -16.32
C MET A 381 -11.35 14.03 -16.57
N ASP A 382 -10.87 14.88 -15.66
CA ASP A 382 -10.88 16.33 -15.83
C ASP A 382 -10.06 16.74 -17.06
N PHE A 383 -8.88 16.14 -17.23
CA PHE A 383 -8.07 16.36 -18.43
C PHE A 383 -8.77 15.90 -19.72
N LEU A 384 -9.44 14.74 -19.69
CA LEU A 384 -10.23 14.28 -20.83
C LEU A 384 -11.38 15.24 -21.18
N HIS A 385 -12.04 15.81 -20.17
CA HIS A 385 -13.05 16.85 -20.37
C HIS A 385 -12.45 18.12 -20.99
N LEU A 386 -11.26 18.57 -20.57
CA LEU A 386 -10.56 19.71 -21.18
C LEU A 386 -10.29 19.48 -22.67
N LEU A 387 -9.78 18.29 -23.03
CA LEU A 387 -9.54 17.92 -24.43
C LEU A 387 -10.83 17.86 -25.26
N ASN A 388 -11.91 17.30 -24.71
CA ASN A 388 -13.19 17.24 -25.43
C ASN A 388 -13.85 18.61 -25.59
N ASN A 389 -13.72 19.50 -24.61
CA ASN A 389 -14.30 20.84 -24.66
C ASN A 389 -13.58 21.74 -25.68
N SER A 390 -12.26 21.59 -25.83
CA SER A 390 -11.47 22.41 -26.76
C SER A 390 -11.85 22.22 -28.23
N ILE A 391 -12.42 21.07 -28.59
CA ILE A 391 -12.80 20.71 -29.97
C ILE A 391 -14.30 20.89 -30.26
N LYS A 392 -15.06 21.37 -29.29
CA LYS A 392 -16.52 21.41 -29.37
C LYS A 392 -16.99 22.26 -30.55
N ASN A 393 -17.81 21.69 -31.43
CA ASN A 393 -18.35 22.33 -32.64
C ASN A 393 -17.27 22.81 -33.66
N LYS A 394 -16.05 22.24 -33.62
CA LYS A 394 -14.96 22.55 -34.56
C LYS A 394 -14.75 21.41 -35.55
N LYS A 395 -14.49 21.73 -36.82
CA LYS A 395 -14.12 20.73 -37.85
C LYS A 395 -12.61 20.51 -37.87
N LEU A 396 -12.20 19.35 -38.38
CA LEU A 396 -10.79 19.08 -38.68
C LEU A 396 -10.19 20.11 -39.67
N SER A 397 -10.98 20.58 -40.63
CA SER A 397 -10.60 21.62 -41.60
C SER A 397 -10.31 22.98 -40.96
N ASP A 398 -10.87 23.23 -39.79
CA ASP A 398 -10.83 24.55 -39.14
C ASP A 398 -9.62 24.67 -38.18
N LEU A 399 -8.82 23.59 -38.07
CA LEU A 399 -7.70 23.51 -37.16
C LEU A 399 -6.68 24.61 -37.42
N LYS A 400 -6.50 25.49 -36.44
CA LYS A 400 -5.38 26.44 -36.43
C LYS A 400 -4.14 25.72 -35.93
N VAL A 401 -3.17 25.52 -36.84
CA VAL A 401 -1.89 24.89 -36.49
C VAL A 401 -1.15 25.80 -35.49
N SER A 402 -0.82 25.25 -34.33
CA SER A 402 -0.03 25.95 -33.33
C SER A 402 1.45 26.01 -33.73
N ASP A 403 2.07 27.17 -33.54
CA ASP A 403 3.53 27.37 -33.70
C ASP A 403 4.35 26.82 -32.52
N SER A 404 3.71 26.13 -31.57
CA SER A 404 4.41 25.48 -30.46
C SER A 404 5.43 24.48 -30.99
N SER A 405 6.70 24.73 -30.69
CA SER A 405 7.80 23.83 -31.04
C SER A 405 7.52 22.41 -30.52
N THR A 406 7.02 22.26 -29.29
CA THR A 406 6.65 20.96 -28.71
C THR A 406 5.61 20.22 -29.55
N LEU A 407 4.54 20.89 -30.01
CA LEU A 407 3.51 20.26 -30.84
C LEU A 407 4.04 19.83 -32.20
N ILE A 408 4.93 20.63 -32.79
CA ILE A 408 5.61 20.29 -34.05
C ILE A 408 6.49 19.04 -33.87
N HIS A 409 7.27 18.97 -32.80
CA HIS A 409 8.09 17.79 -32.50
C HIS A 409 7.25 16.55 -32.21
N LEU A 410 6.14 16.68 -31.46
CA LEU A 410 5.19 15.58 -31.24
C LEU A 410 4.54 15.10 -32.53
N LYS A 411 4.25 15.99 -33.48
CA LYS A 411 3.76 15.58 -34.81
C LYS A 411 4.83 14.83 -35.61
N ASN A 412 6.06 15.33 -35.59
CA ASN A 412 7.19 14.70 -36.28
C ASN A 412 7.53 13.32 -35.70
N LEU A 413 7.37 13.14 -34.38
CA LEU A 413 7.50 11.84 -33.71
C LEU A 413 6.64 10.77 -34.40
N PHE A 414 5.34 10.98 -34.59
CA PHE A 414 4.48 9.97 -35.23
C PHE A 414 4.83 9.75 -36.70
N LYS A 415 5.33 10.77 -37.40
CA LYS A 415 5.86 10.60 -38.75
C LYS A 415 7.08 9.67 -38.76
N THR A 416 8.02 9.87 -37.85
CA THR A 416 9.20 9.00 -37.69
C THR A 416 8.78 7.56 -37.38
N LEU A 417 7.87 7.35 -36.41
CA LEU A 417 7.39 6.02 -36.04
C LEU A 417 6.65 5.31 -37.19
N LYS A 418 5.90 6.07 -37.99
CA LYS A 418 5.23 5.58 -39.19
C LYS A 418 6.22 5.21 -40.28
N ASP A 419 7.26 6.01 -40.50
CA ASP A 419 8.29 5.71 -41.50
C ASP A 419 9.06 4.41 -41.17
N GLU A 420 9.24 4.08 -39.89
CA GLU A 420 9.85 2.81 -39.46
C GLU A 420 9.07 1.57 -39.90
N ILE A 421 7.75 1.67 -40.14
CA ILE A 421 6.94 0.53 -40.66
C ILE A 421 7.51 0.01 -41.98
N LYS A 422 8.10 0.89 -42.81
CA LYS A 422 8.70 0.53 -44.11
C LYS A 422 9.91 -0.41 -43.95
N ASN A 423 10.61 -0.33 -42.82
CA ASN A 423 11.79 -1.14 -42.52
C ASN A 423 11.41 -2.57 -42.07
N PHE A 424 10.20 -2.75 -41.55
CA PHE A 424 9.73 -4.02 -40.99
C PHE A 424 8.50 -4.53 -41.75
N LYS A 425 8.71 -4.93 -43.01
CA LYS A 425 7.64 -5.46 -43.86
C LYS A 425 7.00 -6.72 -43.23
N PRO A 426 5.68 -6.94 -43.41
CA PRO A 426 5.00 -8.11 -42.89
C PRO A 426 5.54 -9.39 -43.54
N VAL A 427 5.78 -10.43 -42.74
CA VAL A 427 6.14 -11.75 -43.27
C VAL A 427 4.92 -12.36 -43.97
N GLU A 428 5.13 -12.93 -45.16
CA GLU A 428 4.08 -13.67 -45.88
C GLU A 428 3.68 -14.93 -45.10
N ASN A 429 2.55 -14.86 -44.41
CA ASN A 429 1.96 -15.96 -43.66
C ASN A 429 0.56 -16.27 -44.20
N GLY A 430 0.49 -16.77 -45.45
CA GLY A 430 -0.78 -17.04 -46.15
C GLY A 430 -1.79 -17.90 -45.39
N LYS A 431 -1.35 -18.72 -44.41
CA LYS A 431 -2.20 -19.59 -43.59
C LYS A 431 -2.67 -18.97 -42.25
N SER A 432 -2.07 -17.88 -41.77
CA SER A 432 -2.44 -17.29 -40.47
C SER A 432 -3.57 -16.25 -40.63
N ARG A 433 -4.44 -16.16 -39.61
CA ARG A 433 -5.49 -15.12 -39.44
C ARG A 433 -5.24 -14.24 -38.20
N PHE A 434 -4.05 -14.41 -37.62
CA PHE A 434 -3.58 -13.85 -36.35
C PHE A 434 -2.43 -12.88 -36.61
N GLY A 435 -2.07 -12.09 -35.60
CA GLY A 435 -1.10 -10.98 -35.73
C GLY A 435 0.23 -11.36 -36.39
N ASN A 436 0.76 -10.44 -37.20
CA ASN A 436 2.02 -10.61 -37.93
C ASN A 436 3.22 -10.43 -37.01
N PRO A 437 4.16 -11.40 -36.93
CA PRO A 437 5.34 -11.30 -36.08
C PRO A 437 6.25 -10.10 -36.32
N SER A 438 6.24 -9.50 -37.53
CA SER A 438 7.03 -8.29 -37.84
C SER A 438 6.68 -7.11 -36.93
N PHE A 439 5.49 -7.09 -36.32
CA PHE A 439 5.13 -6.10 -35.30
C PHE A 439 6.10 -6.10 -34.12
N ARG A 440 6.63 -7.27 -33.72
CA ARG A 440 7.58 -7.37 -32.61
C ARG A 440 8.88 -6.63 -32.89
N LEU A 441 9.37 -6.72 -34.12
CA LEU A 441 10.58 -6.04 -34.57
C LEU A 441 10.38 -4.53 -34.63
N TRP A 442 9.24 -4.09 -35.17
CA TRP A 442 8.86 -2.67 -35.14
C TRP A 442 8.76 -2.17 -33.69
N PHE A 443 8.10 -2.91 -32.81
CA PHE A 443 7.94 -2.56 -31.39
C PHE A 443 9.29 -2.45 -30.66
N GLU A 444 10.21 -3.39 -30.89
CA GLU A 444 11.59 -3.35 -30.38
C GLU A 444 12.33 -2.12 -30.88
N LYS A 445 12.13 -1.74 -32.14
CA LYS A 445 12.74 -0.53 -32.68
C LYS A 445 12.21 0.73 -32.00
N VAL A 446 10.90 0.82 -31.76
CA VAL A 446 10.29 1.93 -31.03
C VAL A 446 10.82 2.00 -29.59
N GLU A 447 10.94 0.86 -28.91
CA GLU A 447 11.53 0.77 -27.58
C GLU A 447 12.99 1.30 -27.56
N GLU A 448 13.81 0.90 -28.53
CA GLU A 448 15.18 1.41 -28.70
C GLU A 448 15.20 2.94 -28.94
N LEU A 449 14.32 3.45 -29.80
CA LEU A 449 14.24 4.88 -30.10
C LEU A 449 13.86 5.71 -28.87
N LEU A 450 12.91 5.24 -28.06
CA LEU A 450 12.44 5.94 -26.87
C LEU A 450 13.47 5.89 -25.73
N PHE A 451 14.00 4.71 -25.42
CA PHE A 451 14.82 4.51 -24.23
C PHE A 451 16.33 4.69 -24.49
N ASN A 452 16.86 4.24 -25.62
CA ASN A 452 18.31 4.37 -25.90
C ASN A 452 18.64 5.67 -26.64
N GLN A 453 17.87 6.00 -27.68
CA GLN A 453 18.13 7.18 -28.52
C GLN A 453 17.44 8.46 -28.01
N ASN A 454 16.62 8.35 -26.97
CA ASN A 454 15.90 9.45 -26.33
C ASN A 454 15.14 10.35 -27.33
N LEU A 455 14.26 9.73 -28.12
CA LEU A 455 13.46 10.40 -29.14
C LEU A 455 12.61 11.57 -28.58
N LEU A 456 12.30 11.56 -27.28
CA LEU A 456 11.57 12.64 -26.59
C LEU A 456 12.48 13.68 -25.90
N SER A 457 13.76 13.76 -26.27
CA SER A 457 14.73 14.70 -25.70
C SER A 457 14.28 16.17 -25.75
N PHE A 458 13.48 16.56 -26.75
CA PHE A 458 12.90 17.90 -26.87
C PHE A 458 11.98 18.31 -25.70
N LEU A 459 11.53 17.36 -24.87
CA LEU A 459 10.73 17.62 -23.67
C LEU A 459 11.57 18.09 -22.46
N SER A 460 12.89 17.87 -22.48
CA SER A 460 13.81 18.24 -21.38
C SER A 460 13.36 17.72 -20.01
N LEU A 461 13.07 16.42 -19.93
CA LEU A 461 12.61 15.72 -18.71
C LEU A 461 13.80 15.21 -17.89
N GLY A 462 13.65 15.13 -16.56
CA GLY A 462 14.58 14.38 -15.72
C GLY A 462 14.44 12.87 -15.92
N ASP A 463 15.46 12.08 -15.55
CA ASP A 463 15.53 10.64 -15.86
C ASP A 463 14.28 9.85 -15.40
N SER A 464 13.83 10.05 -14.17
CA SER A 464 12.62 9.39 -13.64
C SER A 464 11.34 9.79 -14.39
N GLN A 465 11.20 11.06 -14.77
CA GLN A 465 10.04 11.54 -15.52
C GLN A 465 10.05 11.01 -16.96
N ARG A 466 11.23 10.94 -17.57
CA ARG A 466 11.44 10.39 -18.91
C ARG A 466 11.04 8.92 -18.97
N ASP A 467 11.47 8.12 -18.01
CA ASP A 467 11.15 6.68 -18.01
C ASP A 467 9.64 6.43 -17.90
N GLU A 468 8.95 7.19 -17.03
CA GLU A 468 7.50 7.12 -16.88
C GLU A 468 6.76 7.57 -18.15
N VAL A 469 7.14 8.73 -18.73
CA VAL A 469 6.54 9.26 -19.97
C VAL A 469 6.77 8.32 -21.16
N ASN A 470 8.00 7.81 -21.33
CA ASN A 470 8.33 6.84 -22.38
C ASN A 470 7.54 5.54 -22.23
N SER A 471 7.35 5.06 -20.99
CA SER A 471 6.59 3.84 -20.72
C SER A 471 5.14 3.96 -21.16
N TYR A 472 4.45 5.07 -20.83
CA TYR A 472 3.08 5.29 -21.30
C TYR A 472 2.99 5.38 -22.83
N LEU A 473 3.95 6.06 -23.48
CA LEU A 473 3.96 6.13 -24.94
C LEU A 473 4.22 4.76 -25.57
N LEU A 474 5.18 3.98 -25.08
CA LEU A 474 5.48 2.64 -25.60
C LEU A 474 4.30 1.68 -25.43
N ASP A 475 3.72 1.63 -24.22
CA ASP A 475 2.57 0.76 -23.91
C ASP A 475 1.29 1.21 -24.67
N SER A 476 1.30 2.37 -25.33
CA SER A 476 0.17 2.86 -26.14
C SER A 476 0.03 2.24 -27.52
N PHE A 477 1.02 1.51 -28.02
CA PHE A 477 1.02 0.97 -29.39
C PHE A 477 0.52 -0.49 -29.50
N GLY A 478 0.18 -1.13 -28.39
CA GLY A 478 -0.26 -2.53 -28.34
C GLY A 478 0.63 -3.42 -27.49
N ASN A 479 0.39 -4.73 -27.51
CA ASN A 479 1.23 -5.69 -26.80
C ASN A 479 2.16 -6.44 -27.76
N LYS A 480 3.47 -6.31 -27.55
CA LYS A 480 4.52 -6.98 -28.33
C LYS A 480 4.31 -8.49 -28.44
N GLN A 481 4.03 -9.18 -27.33
CA GLN A 481 3.98 -10.65 -27.32
C GLN A 481 2.70 -11.18 -27.98
N ARG A 482 1.55 -10.60 -27.60
CA ARG A 482 0.23 -11.00 -28.07
C ARG A 482 -0.09 -10.48 -29.49
N ILE A 483 0.60 -9.43 -29.93
CA ILE A 483 0.36 -8.77 -31.23
C ILE A 483 -1.09 -8.29 -31.30
N ASP A 484 -1.53 -7.66 -30.22
CA ASP A 484 -2.87 -7.13 -30.05
C ASP A 484 -2.86 -5.63 -29.69
N TYR A 485 -3.99 -4.97 -29.91
CA TYR A 485 -4.23 -3.57 -29.58
C TYR A 485 -5.68 -3.37 -29.16
N GLY A 486 -5.95 -2.40 -28.28
CA GLY A 486 -7.30 -2.12 -27.80
C GLY A 486 -7.36 -0.90 -26.89
N THR A 487 -8.51 -0.69 -26.25
CA THR A 487 -8.81 0.53 -25.47
C THR A 487 -7.88 0.77 -24.28
N GLY A 488 -7.28 -0.28 -23.70
CA GLY A 488 -6.26 -0.12 -22.67
C GLY A 488 -4.94 0.49 -23.17
N HIS A 489 -4.58 0.22 -24.43
CA HIS A 489 -3.42 0.85 -25.07
C HIS A 489 -3.75 2.29 -25.47
N GLU A 490 -4.95 2.53 -25.98
CA GLU A 490 -5.45 3.88 -26.21
C GLU A 490 -5.49 4.74 -24.93
N LEU A 491 -5.86 4.14 -23.79
CA LEU A 491 -5.79 4.78 -22.48
C LEU A 491 -4.34 5.16 -22.11
N ASN A 492 -3.35 4.30 -22.40
CA ASN A 492 -1.94 4.65 -22.18
C ASN A 492 -1.51 5.88 -23.00
N PHE A 493 -2.07 6.07 -24.21
CA PHE A 493 -1.84 7.29 -24.97
C PHE A 493 -2.41 8.54 -24.29
N LEU A 494 -3.63 8.42 -23.73
CA LEU A 494 -4.23 9.49 -22.94
C LEU A 494 -3.38 9.80 -21.70
N CYS A 495 -2.88 8.78 -21.00
CA CYS A 495 -1.95 8.93 -19.88
C CYS A 495 -0.64 9.61 -20.29
N PHE A 496 -0.08 9.30 -21.46
CA PHE A 496 1.08 10.01 -22.01
C PHE A 496 0.81 11.51 -22.16
N LEU A 497 -0.29 11.89 -22.81
CA LEU A 497 -0.68 13.31 -22.94
C LEU A 497 -0.93 13.97 -21.58
N PHE A 498 -1.56 13.24 -20.66
CA PHE A 498 -1.83 13.71 -19.31
C PHE A 498 -0.54 13.96 -18.51
N CYS A 499 0.48 13.12 -18.65
CA CYS A 499 1.80 13.35 -18.06
C CYS A 499 2.44 14.64 -18.59
N LEU A 500 2.36 14.91 -19.90
CA LEU A 500 2.86 16.17 -20.48
C LEU A 500 2.12 17.39 -19.93
N TYR A 501 0.82 17.26 -19.70
CA TYR A 501 0.01 18.29 -19.05
C TYR A 501 0.41 18.51 -17.59
N LYS A 502 0.55 17.45 -16.78
CA LYS A 502 0.99 17.55 -15.36
C LYS A 502 2.39 18.15 -15.21
N LEU A 503 3.26 17.90 -16.18
CA LEU A 503 4.62 18.44 -16.24
C LEU A 503 4.69 19.89 -16.74
N ASN A 504 3.54 20.51 -17.05
CA ASN A 504 3.44 21.88 -17.54
C ASN A 504 4.32 22.14 -18.77
N ILE A 505 4.50 21.13 -19.64
CA ILE A 505 5.37 21.24 -20.82
C ILE A 505 4.89 22.35 -21.76
N PHE A 506 3.58 22.51 -21.87
CA PHE A 506 2.96 23.46 -22.79
C PHE A 506 2.87 24.90 -22.26
N THR A 507 3.11 25.12 -20.96
CA THR A 507 2.92 26.42 -20.27
C THR A 507 4.22 27.07 -19.81
N LYS A 508 5.39 26.44 -20.00
CA LYS A 508 6.68 27.05 -19.69
C LYS A 508 6.86 28.35 -20.50
N ASN A 509 6.89 29.50 -19.80
CA ASN A 509 7.26 30.84 -20.28
C ASN A 509 6.21 31.65 -21.10
N LYS A 510 4.93 31.71 -20.71
CA LYS A 510 3.95 32.54 -21.45
C LYS A 510 3.03 33.40 -20.59
N GLU A 511 2.80 34.63 -21.04
CA GLU A 511 2.07 35.70 -20.34
C GLU A 511 0.53 35.66 -20.57
N ASN A 512 0.03 34.99 -21.64
CA ASN A 512 -1.40 34.85 -21.95
C ASN A 512 -1.83 33.37 -21.95
N ILE A 513 -2.14 32.83 -20.78
CA ILE A 513 -2.23 31.38 -20.55
C ILE A 513 -3.53 30.74 -21.11
N GLU A 514 -4.69 31.41 -21.01
CA GLU A 514 -5.98 30.75 -21.27
C GLU A 514 -6.28 30.50 -22.75
N VAL A 515 -6.16 31.53 -23.60
CA VAL A 515 -6.48 31.44 -25.05
C VAL A 515 -5.50 30.50 -25.77
N GLU A 516 -4.24 30.48 -25.36
CA GLU A 516 -3.25 29.59 -25.95
C GLU A 516 -3.45 28.12 -25.54
N MET A 517 -3.91 27.86 -24.30
CA MET A 517 -4.17 26.50 -23.85
C MET A 517 -5.33 25.83 -24.58
N GLU A 518 -6.37 26.57 -24.96
CA GLU A 518 -7.45 26.02 -25.78
C GLU A 518 -6.93 25.55 -27.14
N VAL A 519 -6.10 26.37 -27.82
CA VAL A 519 -5.48 26.03 -29.12
C VAL A 519 -4.54 24.84 -28.97
N ILE A 520 -3.80 24.75 -27.87
CA ILE A 520 -2.90 23.62 -27.59
C ILE A 520 -3.72 22.35 -27.42
N PHE A 521 -4.77 22.35 -26.59
CA PHE A 521 -5.64 21.19 -26.41
C PHE A 521 -6.34 20.77 -27.71
N GLU A 522 -6.79 21.72 -28.52
CA GLU A 522 -7.36 21.44 -29.85
C GLU A 522 -6.33 20.74 -30.75
N ASN A 523 -5.08 21.22 -30.79
CA ASN A 523 -4.00 20.61 -31.55
C ASN A 523 -3.60 19.23 -30.98
N LEU A 524 -3.64 19.02 -29.67
CA LEU A 524 -3.40 17.71 -29.07
C LEU A 524 -4.43 16.69 -29.56
N VAL A 525 -5.70 17.08 -29.73
CA VAL A 525 -6.72 16.16 -30.24
C VAL A 525 -6.64 15.98 -31.75
N PHE A 526 -6.67 17.07 -32.54
CA PHE A 526 -6.76 16.96 -34.00
C PHE A 526 -5.41 16.63 -34.68
N SER A 527 -4.32 17.23 -34.20
CA SER A 527 -3.00 17.06 -34.83
C SER A 527 -2.25 15.86 -34.26
N VAL A 528 -2.13 15.77 -32.93
CA VAL A 528 -1.29 14.75 -32.28
C VAL A 528 -2.04 13.41 -32.15
N PHE A 529 -3.22 13.41 -31.53
CA PHE A 529 -4.01 12.21 -31.32
C PHE A 529 -4.61 11.68 -32.63
N TRP A 530 -5.39 12.47 -33.35
CA TRP A 530 -6.08 12.00 -34.56
C TRP A 530 -5.14 11.81 -35.74
N ASN A 531 -4.49 12.88 -36.21
CA ASN A 531 -3.66 12.83 -37.42
C ASN A 531 -2.33 12.07 -37.21
N GLY A 532 -1.80 12.04 -35.99
CA GLY A 532 -0.58 11.31 -35.63
C GLY A 532 -0.88 9.88 -35.17
N TYR A 533 -1.37 9.75 -33.94
CA TYR A 533 -1.51 8.47 -33.25
C TYR A 533 -2.55 7.53 -33.89
N ILE A 534 -3.79 7.96 -34.12
CA ILE A 534 -4.84 7.08 -34.68
C ILE A 534 -4.49 6.64 -36.11
N ASN A 535 -3.94 7.52 -36.93
CA ASN A 535 -3.48 7.16 -38.27
C ASN A 535 -2.34 6.13 -38.25
N LEU A 536 -1.37 6.30 -37.34
CA LEU A 536 -0.32 5.30 -37.12
C LEU A 536 -0.92 3.96 -36.69
N MET A 537 -1.84 3.98 -35.72
CA MET A 537 -2.47 2.75 -35.21
C MET A 537 -3.26 2.01 -36.27
N ARG A 538 -4.05 2.72 -37.11
CA ARG A 538 -4.76 2.11 -38.24
C ARG A 538 -3.83 1.48 -39.25
N GLU A 539 -2.66 2.07 -39.48
CA GLU A 539 -1.64 1.51 -40.36
C GLU A 539 -1.01 0.25 -39.77
N LEU A 540 -0.66 0.27 -38.47
CA LEU A 540 -0.16 -0.92 -37.77
C LEU A 540 -1.17 -2.05 -37.76
N GLN A 541 -2.44 -1.75 -37.48
CA GLN A 541 -3.56 -2.70 -37.52
C GLN A 541 -3.70 -3.35 -38.91
N LYS A 542 -3.55 -2.56 -39.99
CA LYS A 542 -3.61 -3.05 -41.38
C LYS A 542 -2.39 -3.84 -41.81
N VAL A 543 -1.19 -3.32 -41.55
CA VAL A 543 0.08 -3.92 -42.01
C VAL A 543 0.40 -5.18 -41.22
N TYR A 544 0.18 -5.16 -39.91
CA TYR A 544 0.53 -6.28 -39.02
C TYR A 544 -0.66 -7.12 -38.57
N TRP A 545 -1.88 -6.86 -39.07
CA TRP A 545 -3.08 -7.62 -38.72
C TRP A 545 -3.29 -7.77 -37.21
N LEU A 546 -3.13 -6.67 -36.47
CA LEU A 546 -3.24 -6.69 -35.01
C LEU A 546 -4.59 -7.27 -34.58
N GLU A 547 -4.55 -8.04 -33.49
CA GLU A 547 -5.74 -8.64 -32.89
C GLU A 547 -6.43 -7.64 -31.94
N PRO A 548 -7.77 -7.64 -31.86
CA PRO A 548 -8.50 -6.84 -30.87
C PRO A 548 -8.22 -7.31 -29.43
N ALA A 549 -7.57 -6.48 -28.63
CA ALA A 549 -7.27 -6.77 -27.22
C ALA A 549 -8.51 -6.51 -26.35
N GLY A 550 -8.97 -7.54 -25.64
CA GLY A 550 -10.10 -7.41 -24.71
C GLY A 550 -11.45 -7.14 -25.36
N SER A 551 -11.60 -7.44 -26.66
CA SER A 551 -12.85 -7.12 -27.36
C SER A 551 -14.04 -7.91 -26.82
N HIS A 552 -15.17 -7.23 -26.67
CA HIS A 552 -16.48 -7.84 -26.42
C HIS A 552 -17.11 -8.41 -27.71
N GLY A 553 -16.33 -8.54 -28.79
CA GLY A 553 -16.82 -8.84 -30.12
C GLY A 553 -17.89 -7.84 -30.56
N VAL A 554 -19.02 -8.36 -31.03
CA VAL A 554 -20.15 -7.58 -31.54
C VAL A 554 -20.81 -6.68 -30.46
N TRP A 555 -20.53 -6.92 -29.18
CA TRP A 555 -21.05 -6.14 -28.05
C TRP A 555 -20.14 -4.99 -27.61
N GLY A 556 -18.99 -4.79 -28.27
CA GLY A 556 -18.13 -3.63 -28.07
C GLY A 556 -18.57 -2.41 -28.88
N LEU A 557 -18.09 -1.23 -28.50
CA LEU A 557 -18.30 -0.01 -29.29
C LEU A 557 -17.59 -0.09 -30.65
N ASP A 558 -16.33 -0.52 -30.61
CA ASP A 558 -15.46 -0.80 -31.75
C ASP A 558 -14.44 -1.86 -31.32
N ASP A 559 -13.79 -2.50 -32.30
CA ASP A 559 -12.81 -3.57 -32.04
C ASP A 559 -11.56 -3.02 -31.32
N PHE A 560 -11.17 -1.76 -31.60
CA PHE A 560 -9.89 -1.20 -31.17
C PHE A 560 -10.01 0.10 -30.36
N HIS A 561 -10.92 0.99 -30.74
CA HIS A 561 -10.90 2.41 -30.34
C HIS A 561 -12.15 2.86 -29.59
N PHE A 562 -11.97 3.74 -28.60
CA PHE A 562 -13.08 4.39 -27.88
C PHE A 562 -12.99 5.91 -27.96
N LEU A 563 -11.83 6.49 -27.65
CA LEU A 563 -11.60 7.94 -27.59
C LEU A 563 -11.96 8.69 -28.88
N PRO A 564 -11.75 8.14 -30.10
CA PRO A 564 -12.19 8.80 -31.33
C PRO A 564 -13.70 9.01 -31.39
N PHE A 565 -14.52 8.07 -30.88
CA PHE A 565 -15.96 8.25 -30.82
C PHE A 565 -16.36 9.27 -29.75
N LEU A 566 -15.64 9.31 -28.62
CA LEU A 566 -15.86 10.32 -27.59
C LEU A 566 -15.55 11.72 -28.14
N PHE A 567 -14.34 11.97 -28.64
CA PHE A 567 -13.96 13.26 -29.21
C PHE A 567 -14.77 13.62 -30.45
N GLY A 568 -15.02 12.64 -31.32
CA GLY A 568 -15.84 12.82 -32.51
C GLY A 568 -17.26 13.25 -32.17
N SER A 569 -17.89 12.68 -31.13
CA SER A 569 -19.20 13.15 -30.66
C SER A 569 -19.13 14.56 -30.06
N GLY A 570 -18.01 14.91 -29.42
CA GLY A 570 -17.67 16.25 -28.92
C GLY A 570 -17.63 17.32 -30.01
N GLN A 571 -17.04 17.01 -31.17
CA GLN A 571 -16.96 17.91 -32.33
C GLN A 571 -18.33 18.33 -32.88
N ILE A 572 -19.39 17.55 -32.64
CA ILE A 572 -20.70 17.69 -33.32
C ILE A 572 -21.87 17.90 -32.33
N VAL A 573 -21.56 18.19 -31.06
CA VAL A 573 -22.53 18.29 -29.94
C VAL A 573 -23.75 19.16 -30.27
N ASP A 574 -23.55 20.36 -30.80
CA ASP A 574 -24.61 21.34 -31.08
C ASP A 574 -24.89 21.49 -32.59
N HIS A 575 -24.54 20.48 -33.40
CA HIS A 575 -24.67 20.57 -34.84
C HIS A 575 -26.14 20.66 -35.30
N LYS A 576 -26.43 21.68 -36.12
CA LYS A 576 -27.80 22.01 -36.56
C LYS A 576 -28.46 20.88 -37.36
N HIS A 577 -27.75 20.37 -38.36
CA HIS A 577 -28.31 19.42 -39.36
C HIS A 577 -27.94 17.95 -39.10
N LEU A 578 -26.65 17.64 -38.98
CA LEU A 578 -26.17 16.30 -38.65
C LEU A 578 -26.68 15.85 -37.27
N LYS A 579 -27.38 14.71 -37.24
CA LYS A 579 -27.84 14.01 -36.03
C LYS A 579 -27.17 12.63 -35.91
N PRO A 580 -27.20 11.95 -34.75
CA PRO A 580 -26.61 10.62 -34.59
C PRO A 580 -27.06 9.62 -35.66
N LYS A 581 -28.34 9.64 -36.06
CA LYS A 581 -28.87 8.77 -37.13
C LYS A 581 -28.19 8.92 -38.49
N SER A 582 -27.52 10.05 -38.74
CA SER A 582 -26.89 10.36 -40.03
C SER A 582 -25.68 9.46 -40.31
N VAL A 583 -25.11 8.80 -39.30
CA VAL A 583 -24.01 7.84 -39.47
C VAL A 583 -24.45 6.55 -40.20
N ARG A 584 -25.75 6.34 -40.38
CA ARG A 584 -26.29 5.21 -41.16
C ARG A 584 -26.32 5.49 -42.66
N ASP A 585 -26.20 6.76 -43.04
CA ASP A 585 -26.30 7.21 -44.43
C ASP A 585 -24.90 7.23 -45.07
N LYS A 586 -24.73 6.46 -46.14
CA LYS A 586 -23.44 6.31 -46.83
C LYS A 586 -22.98 7.61 -47.51
N GLU A 587 -23.90 8.38 -48.08
CA GLU A 587 -23.56 9.63 -48.77
C GLU A 587 -23.09 10.68 -47.76
N ILE A 588 -23.76 10.74 -46.59
CA ILE A 588 -23.34 11.61 -45.50
C ILE A 588 -21.97 11.18 -44.94
N LEU A 589 -21.74 9.88 -44.77
CA LEU A 589 -20.43 9.38 -44.34
C LEU A 589 -19.32 9.79 -45.31
N GLU A 590 -19.53 9.63 -46.62
CA GLU A 590 -18.55 10.02 -47.65
C GLU A 590 -18.29 11.53 -47.66
N GLN A 591 -19.32 12.35 -47.53
CA GLN A 591 -19.20 13.80 -47.56
C GLN A 591 -18.53 14.37 -46.30
N PHE A 592 -18.82 13.80 -45.12
CA PHE A 592 -18.46 14.40 -43.83
C PHE A 592 -17.31 13.71 -43.09
N SER A 593 -16.86 12.51 -43.51
CA SER A 593 -15.74 11.80 -42.85
C SER A 593 -14.47 12.64 -42.77
N ASN A 594 -14.16 13.42 -43.80
CA ASN A 594 -12.93 14.23 -43.84
C ASN A 594 -12.90 15.35 -42.78
N ASN A 595 -14.06 15.74 -42.24
CA ASN A 595 -14.17 16.86 -41.31
C ASN A 595 -14.52 16.44 -39.88
N TYR A 596 -15.09 15.25 -39.68
CA TYR A 596 -15.59 14.78 -38.39
C TYR A 596 -15.11 13.37 -38.06
N ILE A 597 -14.40 13.25 -36.94
CA ILE A 597 -13.75 12.03 -36.45
C ILE A 597 -14.76 10.87 -36.34
N TYR A 598 -15.96 11.14 -35.79
CA TYR A 598 -16.97 10.09 -35.59
C TYR A 598 -17.42 9.46 -36.92
N PHE A 599 -17.65 10.29 -37.94
CA PHE A 599 -18.08 9.84 -39.26
C PHE A 599 -16.96 9.05 -39.95
N ASP A 600 -15.72 9.50 -39.81
CA ASP A 600 -14.56 8.77 -40.33
C ASP A 600 -14.39 7.38 -39.67
N CYS A 601 -14.55 7.29 -38.35
CA CYS A 601 -14.52 5.99 -37.66
C CYS A 601 -15.61 5.04 -38.16
N VAL A 602 -16.85 5.50 -38.31
CA VAL A 602 -17.94 4.66 -38.84
C VAL A 602 -17.67 4.24 -40.29
N LYS A 603 -17.15 5.15 -41.12
CA LYS A 603 -16.74 4.84 -42.50
C LYS A 603 -15.66 3.75 -42.52
N PHE A 604 -14.63 3.89 -41.70
CA PHE A 604 -13.55 2.90 -41.59
C PHE A 604 -14.06 1.51 -41.18
N ILE A 605 -15.01 1.44 -40.23
CA ILE A 605 -15.64 0.18 -39.83
C ILE A 605 -16.39 -0.45 -41.00
N ASN A 606 -17.21 0.34 -41.71
CA ASN A 606 -17.99 -0.14 -42.87
C ASN A 606 -17.10 -0.60 -44.03
N GLU A 607 -15.90 -0.02 -44.19
CA GLU A 607 -14.91 -0.48 -45.17
C GLU A 607 -14.21 -1.79 -44.75
N THR A 608 -14.10 -2.01 -43.44
CA THR A 608 -13.41 -3.17 -42.87
C THR A 608 -14.34 -4.39 -42.70
N LYS A 609 -15.63 -4.16 -42.48
CA LYS A 609 -16.64 -5.21 -42.19
C LYS A 609 -17.67 -5.27 -43.33
N SER A 610 -17.98 -6.46 -43.82
CA SER A 610 -18.67 -6.69 -45.10
C SER A 610 -20.21 -6.58 -45.07
N VAL A 611 -20.83 -6.45 -43.89
CA VAL A 611 -22.30 -6.41 -43.70
C VAL A 611 -22.71 -4.99 -43.28
N GLY A 612 -24.01 -4.65 -43.27
CA GLY A 612 -24.46 -3.33 -42.79
C GLY A 612 -24.15 -3.09 -41.30
N LEU A 613 -24.01 -1.82 -40.90
CA LEU A 613 -23.63 -1.37 -39.55
C LEU A 613 -24.40 -2.06 -38.41
N GLY A 614 -25.70 -2.31 -38.59
CA GLY A 614 -26.55 -2.97 -37.58
C GLY A 614 -26.19 -4.42 -37.28
N TRP A 615 -25.50 -5.11 -38.19
CA TRP A 615 -25.15 -6.53 -38.03
C TRP A 615 -23.79 -6.74 -37.37
N HIS A 616 -22.81 -5.92 -37.70
CA HIS A 616 -21.45 -6.09 -37.16
C HIS A 616 -21.11 -5.13 -36.00
N SER A 617 -21.92 -4.08 -35.81
CA SER A 617 -21.71 -3.06 -34.77
C SER A 617 -23.06 -2.59 -34.17
N PRO A 618 -23.83 -3.48 -33.53
CA PRO A 618 -25.15 -3.15 -32.97
C PRO A 618 -25.09 -2.03 -31.94
N MET A 619 -24.03 -1.93 -31.13
CA MET A 619 -23.90 -0.84 -30.16
C MET A 619 -23.82 0.54 -30.83
N LEU A 620 -23.02 0.70 -31.89
CA LEU A 620 -22.99 1.94 -32.68
C LEU A 620 -24.34 2.19 -33.38
N ASN A 621 -24.99 1.12 -33.85
CA ASN A 621 -26.32 1.22 -34.43
C ASN A 621 -27.35 1.72 -33.40
N ASP A 622 -27.31 1.25 -32.17
CA ASP A 622 -28.21 1.71 -31.09
C ASP A 622 -27.91 3.15 -30.69
N ILE A 623 -26.63 3.51 -30.56
CA ILE A 623 -26.19 4.88 -30.26
C ILE A 623 -26.65 5.86 -31.34
N SER A 624 -26.68 5.45 -32.61
CA SER A 624 -27.20 6.29 -33.69
C SER A 624 -28.71 6.59 -33.57
N GLY A 625 -29.45 5.83 -32.74
CA GLY A 625 -30.86 6.11 -32.39
C GLY A 625 -31.04 7.23 -31.35
N VAL A 626 -29.96 7.70 -30.71
CA VAL A 626 -30.03 8.77 -29.71
C VAL A 626 -30.41 10.10 -30.37
N LYS A 627 -31.24 10.90 -29.68
CA LYS A 627 -31.85 12.12 -30.23
C LYS A 627 -30.85 13.24 -30.56
N SER A 628 -29.74 13.36 -29.84
CA SER A 628 -28.77 14.45 -30.01
C SER A 628 -27.34 14.02 -29.71
N TRP A 629 -26.37 14.65 -30.39
CA TRP A 629 -24.94 14.43 -30.17
C TRP A 629 -24.49 14.82 -28.76
N LYS A 630 -25.11 15.84 -28.15
CA LYS A 630 -24.92 16.15 -26.73
C LYS A 630 -25.13 14.94 -25.81
N LYS A 631 -26.25 14.22 -25.99
CA LYS A 631 -26.53 13.01 -25.20
C LYS A 631 -25.59 11.86 -25.54
N VAL A 632 -25.16 11.75 -26.80
CA VAL A 632 -24.14 10.77 -27.19
C VAL A 632 -22.84 11.06 -26.45
N ASN A 633 -22.35 12.30 -26.48
CA ASN A 633 -21.09 12.68 -25.82
C ASN A 633 -21.15 12.49 -24.28
N GLU A 634 -22.24 12.92 -23.63
CA GLU A 634 -22.48 12.64 -22.21
C GLU A 634 -22.51 11.13 -21.90
N GLY A 635 -23.12 10.33 -22.78
CA GLY A 635 -23.12 8.88 -22.70
C GLY A 635 -21.73 8.26 -22.89
N MET A 636 -20.92 8.80 -23.81
CA MET A 636 -19.55 8.33 -24.08
C MET A 636 -18.65 8.53 -22.86
N PHE A 637 -18.77 9.63 -22.12
CA PHE A 637 -18.02 9.81 -20.87
C PHE A 637 -18.39 8.76 -19.81
N LYS A 638 -19.68 8.52 -19.59
CA LYS A 638 -20.14 7.50 -18.64
C LYS A 638 -19.71 6.09 -19.05
N MET A 639 -19.77 5.81 -20.35
CA MET A 639 -19.37 4.53 -20.90
C MET A 639 -17.85 4.35 -20.85
N PHE A 640 -17.05 5.39 -21.10
CA PHE A 640 -15.59 5.34 -20.92
C PHE A 640 -15.23 5.02 -19.46
N GLU A 641 -15.89 5.68 -18.51
CA GLU A 641 -15.67 5.43 -17.10
C GLU A 641 -16.05 3.99 -16.70
N ALA A 642 -17.19 3.48 -17.18
CA ALA A 642 -17.68 2.15 -16.83
C ALA A 642 -16.93 1.01 -17.54
N GLU A 643 -16.70 1.14 -18.85
CA GLU A 643 -16.17 0.07 -19.69
C GLU A 643 -14.66 0.12 -19.92
N VAL A 644 -14.00 1.24 -19.59
CA VAL A 644 -12.53 1.36 -19.66
C VAL A 644 -11.94 1.51 -18.26
N LEU A 645 -12.25 2.60 -17.55
CA LEU A 645 -11.61 2.92 -16.27
C LEU A 645 -12.09 2.05 -15.09
N SER A 646 -13.30 1.52 -15.15
CA SER A 646 -13.88 0.65 -14.11
C SER A 646 -13.87 -0.83 -14.53
N LYS A 647 -13.04 -1.19 -15.53
CA LYS A 647 -12.95 -2.54 -16.06
C LYS A 647 -11.62 -3.18 -15.70
N LEU A 648 -11.65 -4.13 -14.76
CA LEU A 648 -10.43 -4.78 -14.26
C LEU A 648 -9.55 -5.40 -15.35
N PRO A 649 -10.08 -6.14 -16.35
CA PRO A 649 -9.27 -6.66 -17.45
C PRO A 649 -8.46 -5.62 -18.23
N ILE A 650 -8.92 -4.37 -18.28
CA ILE A 650 -8.22 -3.26 -18.94
C ILE A 650 -7.25 -2.61 -17.95
N MET A 651 -7.76 -2.22 -16.79
CA MET A 651 -7.00 -1.45 -15.80
C MET A 651 -5.85 -2.22 -15.12
N GLN A 652 -5.93 -3.55 -15.07
CA GLN A 652 -4.85 -4.39 -14.53
C GLN A 652 -3.53 -4.28 -15.32
N HIS A 653 -3.59 -3.78 -16.55
CA HIS A 653 -2.42 -3.59 -17.40
C HIS A 653 -1.83 -2.19 -17.31
N LEU A 654 -2.56 -1.22 -16.73
CA LEU A 654 -2.05 0.13 -16.52
C LEU A 654 -0.98 0.12 -15.42
N LYS A 655 0.18 0.70 -15.73
CA LYS A 655 1.27 0.92 -14.76
C LYS A 655 1.13 2.30 -14.16
N PHE A 656 1.54 2.45 -12.92
CA PHE A 656 1.52 3.69 -12.15
C PHE A 656 2.94 4.03 -11.69
N GLY A 657 3.23 5.32 -11.64
CA GLY A 657 4.53 5.86 -11.27
C GLY A 657 4.40 7.09 -10.38
N SER A 658 5.28 8.06 -10.60
CA SER A 658 5.36 9.30 -9.84
C SER A 658 4.39 10.39 -10.34
N LEU A 659 4.12 10.45 -11.64
CA LEU A 659 3.26 11.46 -12.27
C LEU A 659 1.78 11.07 -12.17
N ILE A 660 1.47 9.81 -12.46
CA ILE A 660 0.15 9.21 -12.21
C ILE A 660 0.31 8.24 -11.05
N HIS A 661 0.07 8.75 -9.85
CA HIS A 661 0.27 8.00 -8.62
C HIS A 661 -1.01 7.29 -8.18
N PHE A 662 -0.92 5.98 -8.02
CA PHE A 662 -1.90 5.16 -7.33
C PHE A 662 -1.15 4.05 -6.62
N ARG A 663 -1.56 3.72 -5.38
CA ARG A 663 -0.98 2.63 -4.60
C ARG A 663 -2.07 1.61 -4.32
N GLY A 664 -1.91 0.41 -4.87
CA GLY A 664 -2.76 -0.73 -4.58
C GLY A 664 -2.17 -1.60 -3.47
N THR A 665 -2.72 -2.79 -3.32
CA THR A 665 -2.20 -3.79 -2.38
C THR A 665 -0.82 -4.32 -2.81
N ASP A 666 0.15 -4.26 -1.91
CA ASP A 666 1.51 -4.74 -2.16
C ASP A 666 1.53 -6.29 -2.22
N PHE A 667 1.80 -6.85 -3.40
CA PHE A 667 2.05 -8.29 -3.60
C PHE A 667 3.54 -8.58 -3.79
N PRO A 668 4.05 -9.76 -3.37
CA PRO A 668 5.44 -10.16 -3.64
C PRO A 668 5.74 -10.13 -5.15
N GLU A 669 6.85 -9.50 -5.54
CA GLU A 669 7.24 -9.32 -6.95
C GLU A 669 7.32 -10.65 -7.72
N ASP A 670 7.57 -11.77 -7.02
CA ASP A 670 7.67 -13.13 -7.58
C ASP A 670 6.35 -13.64 -8.20
N VAL A 671 5.20 -13.14 -7.78
CA VAL A 671 3.89 -13.48 -8.39
C VAL A 671 3.65 -12.65 -9.68
N VAL A 672 4.31 -11.50 -9.79
CA VAL A 672 4.16 -10.54 -10.91
C VAL A 672 5.13 -10.84 -12.06
N LEU A 673 6.21 -11.57 -11.79
CA LEU A 673 7.34 -11.82 -12.70
C LEU A 673 7.09 -12.91 -13.77
N ASN A 674 6.07 -13.74 -13.62
CA ASN A 674 5.64 -14.60 -14.72
C ASN A 674 4.84 -13.73 -15.70
N ASN A 675 5.44 -13.44 -16.86
CA ASN A 675 4.82 -12.81 -18.04
C ASN A 675 3.56 -13.54 -18.57
N GLU A 676 3.05 -14.53 -17.85
CA GLU A 676 1.80 -15.23 -18.11
C GLU A 676 0.73 -14.67 -17.18
N HIS A 677 -0.15 -13.84 -17.75
CA HIS A 677 -1.48 -13.50 -17.22
C HIS A 677 -1.63 -13.54 -15.68
N VAL A 678 -1.15 -12.51 -14.98
CA VAL A 678 -1.58 -12.28 -13.60
C VAL A 678 -3.06 -11.94 -13.65
N HIS A 679 -3.90 -12.96 -13.47
CA HIS A 679 -5.32 -12.81 -13.24
C HIS A 679 -5.51 -12.21 -11.86
N ALA A 680 -6.42 -11.26 -11.77
CA ALA A 680 -6.86 -10.77 -10.47
C ALA A 680 -7.36 -11.94 -9.61
N PHE A 681 -6.87 -12.04 -8.36
CA PHE A 681 -7.31 -13.07 -7.44
C PHE A 681 -8.83 -13.00 -7.25
N GLY A 682 -9.53 -14.10 -7.58
CA GLY A 682 -10.98 -14.21 -7.47
C GLY A 682 -11.78 -14.09 -8.78
N GLN A 683 -11.13 -13.99 -9.94
CA GLN A 683 -11.83 -14.16 -11.22
C GLN A 683 -12.11 -15.65 -11.50
N GLU A 684 -13.38 -16.01 -11.69
CA GLU A 684 -13.73 -17.10 -12.61
C GLU A 684 -13.14 -16.73 -13.97
N PHE A 685 -12.42 -17.66 -14.62
CA PHE A 685 -11.74 -17.49 -15.91
C PHE A 685 -12.30 -16.35 -16.77
N PRO A 686 -11.50 -15.36 -17.20
CA PRO A 686 -12.00 -14.42 -18.19
C PRO A 686 -12.16 -15.19 -19.51
N THR A 687 -13.39 -15.50 -19.88
CA THR A 687 -13.75 -16.13 -21.16
C THR A 687 -13.32 -15.31 -22.38
N CYS A 688 -12.72 -14.13 -22.21
CA CYS A 688 -12.32 -13.23 -23.29
C CYS A 688 -10.80 -12.94 -23.36
N CYS A 689 -10.03 -13.03 -22.26
CA CYS A 689 -8.64 -12.52 -22.24
C CYS A 689 -7.55 -13.52 -22.70
N GLY A 690 -7.94 -14.76 -23.03
CA GLY A 690 -7.01 -15.80 -23.52
C GLY A 690 -7.37 -16.37 -24.89
N MET A 691 -8.53 -16.02 -25.46
CA MET A 691 -8.91 -16.45 -26.81
C MET A 691 -8.43 -15.44 -27.82
N ARG A 692 -7.50 -15.85 -28.70
CA ARG A 692 -7.09 -15.04 -29.84
C ARG A 692 -8.27 -14.79 -30.77
N ILE A 693 -8.59 -13.53 -30.98
CA ILE A 693 -9.66 -13.12 -31.88
C ILE A 693 -9.01 -12.75 -33.21
N PRO A 694 -9.37 -13.41 -34.33
CA PRO A 694 -8.76 -13.12 -35.61
C PRO A 694 -9.01 -11.66 -36.01
N SER A 695 -8.02 -11.05 -36.65
CA SER A 695 -8.13 -9.66 -37.10
C SER A 695 -9.23 -9.54 -38.15
N SER A 696 -10.21 -8.65 -37.92
CA SER A 696 -11.29 -8.36 -38.88
C SER A 696 -10.75 -7.82 -40.21
N ILE A 697 -9.62 -7.10 -40.16
CA ILE A 697 -8.90 -6.60 -41.32
C ILE A 697 -8.28 -7.74 -42.14
N ALA A 698 -7.67 -8.72 -41.47
CA ALA A 698 -7.09 -9.90 -42.15
C ALA A 698 -8.18 -10.78 -42.80
N ALA A 699 -9.36 -10.88 -42.17
CA ALA A 699 -10.49 -11.63 -42.71
C ALA A 699 -11.02 -11.01 -44.02
N ASN A 700 -11.13 -9.68 -44.09
CA ASN A 700 -11.58 -8.97 -45.29
C ASN A 700 -10.54 -9.05 -46.43
N ALA A 701 -9.24 -8.93 -46.12
CA ALA A 701 -8.16 -9.01 -47.11
C ALA A 701 -8.07 -10.38 -47.82
N LYS A 702 -8.60 -11.46 -47.22
CA LYS A 702 -8.68 -12.80 -47.83
C LYS A 702 -9.97 -13.04 -48.64
N GLY A 703 -11.01 -12.21 -48.47
CA GLY A 703 -12.33 -12.41 -49.06
C GLY A 703 -12.46 -12.04 -50.54
N THR A 704 -11.41 -11.52 -51.18
CA THR A 704 -11.41 -11.19 -52.61
C THR A 704 -11.22 -12.40 -53.52
N ASP A 705 -10.77 -13.54 -52.99
CA ASP A 705 -10.65 -14.81 -53.73
C ASP A 705 -11.53 -15.91 -53.11
N ASN A 706 -12.68 -16.16 -53.74
CA ASN A 706 -13.65 -17.26 -53.55
C ASN A 706 -14.92 -16.96 -52.71
N ILE A 707 -16.04 -16.98 -53.44
CA ILE A 707 -17.41 -17.45 -53.12
C ILE A 707 -17.79 -17.46 -51.63
N ALA A 708 -18.79 -16.63 -51.32
CA ALA A 708 -19.54 -16.59 -50.07
C ALA A 708 -19.72 -17.98 -49.43
N LYS A 709 -19.05 -18.20 -48.30
CA LYS A 709 -19.41 -19.24 -47.34
C LYS A 709 -20.03 -18.58 -46.11
N PRO A 710 -21.11 -19.14 -45.55
CA PRO A 710 -21.69 -18.63 -44.32
C PRO A 710 -20.69 -18.77 -43.17
N LEU A 711 -20.72 -17.80 -42.26
CA LEU A 711 -19.98 -17.83 -41.01
C LEU A 711 -20.48 -19.00 -40.13
N PRO A 712 -19.66 -19.54 -39.20
CA PRO A 712 -19.92 -20.80 -38.51
C PRO A 712 -20.97 -20.71 -37.39
N PHE A 713 -21.98 -19.86 -37.55
CA PHE A 713 -23.11 -19.74 -36.61
C PHE A 713 -24.48 -19.69 -37.31
N ASP A 714 -24.56 -20.22 -38.53
CA ASP A 714 -25.82 -20.81 -39.03
C ASP A 714 -25.95 -22.26 -38.54
#